data_AF-A0A2A5HLK0-F1
#
_entry.id   AF-A0A2A5HLK0-F1
#
_cell.length_a   1.000
_cell.length_b   1.000
_cell.length_c   1.000
_cell.angle_alpha   90.00
_cell.angle_beta   90.00
_cell.angle_gamma   90.00
#
_symmetry.space_group_name_H-M   'P 1'
#
loop_
_entity.id
_entity.type
_entity.pdbx_description
1 polymer ?
#
loop_
_entity_poly.entity_id
_entity_poly.type
_entity_poly.pdbx_seq_one_letter_code
_entity_poly.pdbx_strand_id
1 'polypeptide(L)'
;MKKITLLSLFSILFTVFLNGQISGTKIETAKTKTTIQLDNNLSQQLLQDAPKTPSGHIRCFSDEMHQLHQQANPSMESVADFETWMEEKLKTYAQDNANNKASRKIPVVVHVLYGNSTQNISMTQIQSQITALNQDFSASNTDISNVPSTFQSVIGNCDIEFCLAQIDPNNQPTNGVNRVNVGTTSLTTNQIDGTWKPQTIWDPTKYFNIWVANIQGGVLGYAQFPSSSGLGGMPTNGGSANTDGVVILYNAFGTTGAVSSPYNKGRTATHEIGHWLGLRHIWGDGTCASDFCNDTPTQQTANYNCRTHPYNVGACSGNTTGEMFMNYMDYVPDACMYMFTAGQKARMDIVLQNSPRRGSLLTSNVCGVAPLNANFVASATTITAGQSITFTNTSTGPNPITSNSWNFDVTSQGGVSPSTSTAATPPSITYNNAGTYTVSLTVGDGTSNDTETKNAYITVLTAGSQVCDSTAATWDLGQHGGQTGAYTWGPDCNGSLPSGYILGQNCYNDNGWADKIPYTGSGTFLTDVIYYFSTSGTGNVNLKVWGVNAGAPGSVLAQQTVQISQLGNGGTPTLWTLPTAASLNGNFFVGHDHTTLNNGDTVALMAAPTGTNTVWAKETGGWVDLATYSLDHSGAVIPVICNSATTGEKEILGDLDEILVFPNPSNGTLNIALTEKKETTIEIYNLVGELIYTSGNPLNTQFFTINIDNQPNGIYFINIKSDNNITTKKVLIAK
;
A
#
# COMPACT_ATOMS: atom_id res chain seq x y z
N MET A 1 -46.67 34.13 -24.91
CA MET A 1 -46.41 33.62 -23.54
C MET A 1 -45.41 32.48 -23.64
N LYS A 2 -44.28 32.65 -22.98
CA LYS A 2 -43.09 31.78 -23.02
C LYS A 2 -43.41 30.39 -22.46
N LYS A 3 -42.92 29.33 -23.12
CA LYS A 3 -42.34 28.15 -22.47
C LYS A 3 -41.35 27.48 -23.43
N ILE A 4 -40.16 27.27 -22.90
CA ILE A 4 -38.87 27.08 -23.57
C ILE A 4 -38.71 25.61 -23.96
N THR A 5 -38.24 25.37 -25.18
CA THR A 5 -37.94 24.06 -25.77
C THR A 5 -36.66 23.45 -25.19
N LEU A 6 -36.74 22.15 -24.87
CA LEU A 6 -35.63 21.26 -24.50
C LEU A 6 -34.55 21.25 -25.59
N LEU A 7 -33.52 22.08 -25.48
CA LEU A 7 -32.34 21.99 -26.36
C LEU A 7 -31.03 22.49 -25.73
N SER A 8 -30.96 22.57 -24.39
CA SER A 8 -29.78 23.06 -23.67
C SER A 8 -29.24 22.12 -22.57
N LEU A 9 -29.65 20.85 -22.53
CA LEU A 9 -29.09 19.86 -21.60
C LEU A 9 -28.24 18.75 -22.25
N PHE A 10 -28.04 18.77 -23.57
CA PHE A 10 -27.30 17.71 -24.28
C PHE A 10 -25.82 18.01 -24.57
N SER A 11 -25.31 19.19 -24.20
CA SER A 11 -23.89 19.56 -24.41
C SER A 11 -23.01 19.50 -23.15
N ILE A 12 -23.52 18.97 -22.03
CA ILE A 12 -22.75 18.81 -20.78
C ILE A 12 -22.52 17.32 -20.41
N LEU A 13 -23.14 16.38 -21.13
CA LEU A 13 -22.96 14.94 -20.90
C LEU A 13 -21.97 14.22 -21.84
N PHE A 14 -21.30 14.95 -22.75
CA PHE A 14 -20.37 14.31 -23.72
C PHE A 14 -18.88 14.58 -23.45
N THR A 15 -18.53 15.35 -22.41
CA THR A 15 -17.13 15.64 -22.04
C THR A 15 -16.63 14.85 -20.82
N VAL A 16 -17.44 13.97 -20.23
CA VAL A 16 -17.03 13.10 -19.11
C VAL A 16 -16.76 11.65 -19.56
N PHE A 17 -17.13 11.28 -20.80
CA PHE A 17 -17.07 9.89 -21.27
C PHE A 17 -15.91 9.53 -22.20
N LEU A 18 -14.92 10.40 -22.41
CA LEU A 18 -13.76 10.09 -23.28
C LEU A 18 -12.38 10.12 -22.60
N ASN A 19 -12.27 10.32 -21.29
CA ASN A 19 -10.98 10.26 -20.55
C ASN A 19 -10.91 9.11 -19.52
N GLY A 20 -11.76 8.09 -19.65
CA GLY A 20 -11.80 6.93 -18.74
C GLY A 20 -11.12 5.67 -19.27
N GLN A 21 -10.41 5.72 -20.39
CA GLN A 21 -9.69 4.59 -20.96
C GLN A 21 -8.32 5.03 -21.46
N ILE A 22 -7.35 5.18 -20.56
CA ILE A 22 -5.92 4.90 -20.72
C ILE A 22 -5.32 5.05 -19.31
N SER A 23 -5.03 3.91 -18.70
CA SER A 23 -4.24 3.65 -17.48
C SER A 23 -5.00 2.69 -16.58
N GLY A 24 -4.83 1.40 -16.86
CA GLY A 24 -5.13 0.34 -15.92
C GLY A 24 -4.11 0.39 -14.78
N THR A 25 -4.30 1.31 -13.84
CA THR A 25 -3.75 1.19 -12.49
C THR A 25 -4.94 0.96 -11.57
N LYS A 26 -5.00 -0.25 -10.98
CA LYS A 26 -5.87 -0.49 -9.84
C LYS A 26 -5.41 0.46 -8.74
N ILE A 27 -6.11 1.57 -8.57
CA ILE A 27 -6.05 2.35 -7.33
C ILE A 27 -6.74 1.47 -6.29
N GLU A 28 -5.97 0.63 -5.60
CA GLU A 28 -6.38 0.14 -4.30
C GLU A 28 -6.46 1.36 -3.39
N THR A 29 -7.66 1.94 -3.32
CA THR A 29 -8.01 2.81 -2.21
C THR A 29 -7.98 1.91 -0.98
N ALA A 30 -6.89 1.98 -0.21
CA ALA A 30 -6.89 1.50 1.16
C ALA A 30 -7.97 2.30 1.90
N LYS A 31 -9.21 1.78 1.91
CA LYS A 31 -10.25 2.27 2.81
C LYS A 31 -9.71 2.03 4.21
N THR A 32 -9.25 3.08 4.87
CA THR A 32 -9.02 3.07 6.32
C THR A 32 -10.29 2.52 6.97
N LYS A 33 -10.23 1.28 7.47
CA LYS A 33 -11.35 0.66 8.19
C LYS A 33 -11.57 1.50 9.45
N THR A 34 -12.64 2.29 9.48
CA THR A 34 -12.92 3.21 10.59
C THR A 34 -13.11 2.42 11.89
N THR A 35 -12.33 2.76 12.89
CA THR A 35 -12.36 2.17 14.23
C THR A 35 -13.53 2.74 15.05
N ILE A 36 -14.33 1.89 15.69
CA ILE A 36 -15.36 2.34 16.63
C ILE A 36 -14.72 2.72 17.97
N GLN A 37 -15.16 3.82 18.59
CA GLN A 37 -14.72 4.23 19.93
C GLN A 37 -15.84 3.89 20.92
N LEU A 38 -15.55 2.97 21.85
CA LEU A 38 -16.48 2.54 22.89
C LEU A 38 -16.11 3.19 24.23
N ASP A 39 -17.11 3.58 25.02
CA ASP A 39 -16.88 4.18 26.33
C ASP A 39 -16.34 3.14 27.31
N ASN A 40 -15.13 3.40 27.82
CA ASN A 40 -14.47 2.51 28.77
C ASN A 40 -15.18 2.47 30.13
N ASN A 41 -15.73 3.60 30.60
CA ASN A 41 -16.41 3.65 31.90
C ASN A 41 -17.73 2.89 31.85
N LEU A 42 -18.52 3.11 30.80
CA LEU A 42 -19.75 2.36 30.60
C LEU A 42 -19.47 0.86 30.44
N SER A 43 -18.43 0.50 29.67
CA SER A 43 -18.04 -0.90 29.48
C SER A 43 -17.66 -1.58 30.81
N GLN A 44 -16.89 -0.91 31.67
CA GLN A 44 -16.57 -1.45 33.00
C GLN A 44 -17.78 -1.56 33.92
N GLN A 45 -18.69 -0.58 33.88
CA GLN A 45 -19.94 -0.63 34.64
C GLN A 45 -20.81 -1.82 34.21
N LEU A 46 -21.02 -1.99 32.91
CA LEU A 46 -21.81 -3.10 32.38
C LEU A 46 -21.20 -4.46 32.72
N LEU A 47 -19.88 -4.61 32.67
CA LEU A 47 -19.19 -5.83 33.11
C LEU A 47 -19.37 -6.12 34.62
N GLN A 48 -19.50 -5.08 35.44
CA GLN A 48 -19.73 -5.21 36.86
C GLN A 48 -21.19 -5.61 37.17
N ASP A 49 -22.13 -5.02 36.45
CA ASP A 49 -23.57 -5.20 36.64
C ASP A 49 -24.10 -6.50 36.01
N ALA A 50 -23.41 -7.03 34.99
CA ALA A 50 -23.81 -8.22 34.27
C ALA A 50 -23.92 -9.46 35.20
N PRO A 51 -25.03 -10.22 35.11
CA PRO A 51 -25.26 -11.36 35.97
C PRO A 51 -24.27 -12.49 35.68
N LYS A 52 -23.78 -13.13 36.74
CA LYS A 52 -22.79 -14.21 36.65
C LYS A 52 -23.43 -15.56 36.91
N THR A 53 -23.01 -16.54 36.14
CA THR A 53 -23.35 -17.94 36.36
C THR A 53 -22.73 -18.45 37.67
N PRO A 54 -23.18 -19.60 38.22
CA PRO A 54 -22.56 -20.21 39.39
C PRO A 54 -21.06 -20.48 39.24
N SER A 55 -20.57 -20.62 38.00
CA SER A 55 -19.14 -20.79 37.70
C SER A 55 -18.35 -19.47 37.60
N GLY A 56 -19.00 -18.33 37.87
CA GLY A 56 -18.38 -17.00 37.88
C GLY A 56 -18.28 -16.33 36.51
N HIS A 57 -18.89 -16.89 35.47
CA HIS A 57 -18.84 -16.36 34.10
C HIS A 57 -20.07 -15.51 33.77
N ILE A 58 -19.91 -14.50 32.92
CA ILE A 58 -21.01 -13.83 32.23
C ILE A 58 -21.36 -14.69 31.01
N ARG A 59 -22.59 -15.24 30.98
CA ARG A 59 -22.96 -16.29 30.00
C ARG A 59 -23.01 -15.78 28.56
N CYS A 60 -23.51 -14.57 28.37
CA CYS A 60 -23.57 -13.80 27.12
C CYS A 60 -23.52 -12.31 27.51
N PHE A 61 -22.90 -11.49 26.66
CA PHE A 61 -22.72 -10.05 26.86
C PHE A 61 -23.25 -9.25 25.66
N SER A 62 -24.22 -9.80 24.92
CA SER A 62 -24.74 -9.25 23.67
C SER A 62 -25.57 -7.99 23.86
N ASP A 63 -26.40 -7.92 24.91
CA ASP A 63 -27.23 -6.74 25.18
C ASP A 63 -26.38 -5.56 25.69
N GLU A 64 -25.41 -5.84 26.55
CA GLU A 64 -24.45 -4.84 27.02
C GLU A 64 -23.58 -4.30 25.87
N MET A 65 -23.12 -5.18 24.97
CA MET A 65 -22.42 -4.74 23.76
C MET A 65 -23.31 -3.96 22.81
N HIS A 66 -24.59 -4.32 22.70
CA HIS A 66 -25.57 -3.54 21.93
C HIS A 66 -25.72 -2.12 22.50
N GLN A 67 -25.79 -1.97 23.83
CA GLN A 67 -25.83 -0.66 24.49
C GLN A 67 -24.57 0.17 24.22
N LEU A 68 -23.37 -0.44 24.31
CA LEU A 68 -22.11 0.23 23.98
C LEU A 68 -22.07 0.70 22.52
N HIS A 69 -22.56 -0.13 21.59
CA HIS A 69 -22.65 0.22 20.18
C HIS A 69 -23.68 1.33 19.92
N GLN A 70 -24.86 1.30 20.57
CA GLN A 70 -25.86 2.36 20.47
C GLN A 70 -25.34 3.69 21.04
N GLN A 71 -24.57 3.67 22.13
CA GLN A 71 -23.92 4.87 22.67
C GLN A 71 -22.92 5.45 21.68
N ALA A 72 -22.07 4.60 21.08
CA ALA A 72 -21.09 5.01 20.08
C ALA A 72 -21.73 5.41 18.74
N ASN A 73 -22.94 4.91 18.45
CA ASN A 73 -23.68 5.20 17.24
C ASN A 73 -25.19 5.37 17.55
N PRO A 74 -25.62 6.58 17.94
CA PRO A 74 -27.03 6.85 18.28
C PRO A 74 -28.02 6.68 17.13
N SER A 75 -27.54 6.48 15.89
CA SER A 75 -28.38 6.17 14.72
C SER A 75 -28.70 4.69 14.58
N MET A 76 -28.20 3.85 15.48
CA MET A 76 -28.51 2.42 15.49
C MET A 76 -30.00 2.18 15.77
N GLU A 77 -30.55 1.21 15.04
CA GLU A 77 -31.95 0.78 15.18
C GLU A 77 -32.24 0.36 16.63
N SER A 78 -33.39 0.80 17.15
CA SER A 78 -33.84 0.40 18.48
C SER A 78 -34.41 -1.02 18.45
N VAL A 79 -34.45 -1.69 19.60
CA VAL A 79 -35.08 -3.02 19.71
C VAL A 79 -36.55 -2.96 19.28
N ALA A 80 -37.28 -1.91 19.66
CA ALA A 80 -38.69 -1.76 19.30
C ALA A 80 -38.91 -1.63 17.79
N ASP A 81 -38.04 -0.90 17.09
CA ASP A 81 -38.11 -0.75 15.63
C ASP A 81 -37.83 -2.07 14.93
N PHE A 82 -36.79 -2.79 15.37
CA PHE A 82 -36.44 -4.11 14.82
C PHE A 82 -37.58 -5.13 15.01
N GLU A 83 -38.18 -5.19 16.20
CA GLU A 83 -39.26 -6.15 16.48
C GLU A 83 -40.56 -5.78 15.74
N THR A 84 -40.85 -4.49 15.55
CA THR A 84 -41.96 -4.05 14.69
C THR A 84 -41.77 -4.53 13.25
N TRP A 85 -40.57 -4.34 12.71
CA TRP A 85 -40.21 -4.83 11.37
C TRP A 85 -40.30 -6.36 11.27
N MET A 86 -39.81 -7.08 12.28
CA MET A 86 -39.86 -8.54 12.33
C MET A 86 -41.31 -9.05 12.34
N GLU A 87 -42.18 -8.45 13.15
CA GLU A 87 -43.59 -8.82 13.22
C GLU A 87 -44.30 -8.65 11.87
N GLU A 88 -43.99 -7.57 11.14
CA GLU A 88 -44.51 -7.36 9.78
C GLU A 88 -44.05 -8.45 8.80
N LYS A 89 -42.78 -8.86 8.86
CA LYS A 89 -42.23 -9.92 8.00
C LYS A 89 -42.79 -11.31 8.36
N LEU A 90 -43.02 -11.59 9.63
CA LEU A 90 -43.62 -12.85 10.08
C LEU A 90 -45.04 -13.07 9.52
N LYS A 91 -45.79 -11.99 9.24
CA LYS A 91 -47.14 -12.07 8.63
C LYS A 91 -47.13 -12.68 7.23
N THR A 92 -46.03 -12.51 6.47
CA THR A 92 -45.90 -13.06 5.10
C THR A 92 -45.02 -14.31 5.02
N TYR A 93 -44.27 -14.63 6.09
CA TYR A 93 -43.29 -15.72 6.11
C TYR A 93 -43.83 -17.07 5.61
N ALA A 94 -45.05 -17.47 5.98
CA ALA A 94 -45.62 -18.75 5.54
C ALA A 94 -45.76 -18.86 4.01
N GLN A 95 -46.02 -17.73 3.33
CA GLN A 95 -46.11 -17.66 1.87
C GLN A 95 -44.71 -17.63 1.22
N ASP A 96 -43.78 -16.90 1.82
CA ASP A 96 -42.41 -16.74 1.32
C ASP A 96 -41.59 -18.04 1.45
N ASN A 97 -41.75 -18.76 2.57
CA ASN A 97 -41.03 -20.01 2.88
C ASN A 97 -41.45 -21.19 1.98
N ALA A 98 -42.69 -21.21 1.48
CA ALA A 98 -43.13 -22.23 0.53
C ALA A 98 -42.39 -22.16 -0.82
N ASN A 99 -41.81 -20.99 -1.14
CA ASN A 99 -41.16 -20.71 -2.42
C ASN A 99 -39.62 -20.78 -2.38
N ASN A 100 -38.98 -20.77 -1.19
CA ASN A 100 -37.52 -20.64 -1.02
C ASN A 100 -36.90 -21.71 -0.11
N LYS A 101 -36.95 -22.97 -0.55
CA LYS A 101 -36.54 -24.14 0.26
C LYS A 101 -35.10 -24.64 -0.01
N ALA A 102 -34.17 -23.76 -0.39
CA ALA A 102 -32.78 -24.16 -0.60
C ALA A 102 -32.00 -24.21 0.72
N SER A 103 -31.16 -25.23 0.91
CA SER A 103 -30.21 -25.31 2.02
C SER A 103 -29.33 -24.06 2.06
N ARG A 104 -29.16 -23.44 3.24
CA ARG A 104 -28.49 -22.15 3.41
C ARG A 104 -27.10 -22.35 3.95
N LYS A 105 -26.14 -22.33 3.04
CA LYS A 105 -24.72 -22.44 3.35
C LYS A 105 -24.16 -21.08 3.74
N ILE A 106 -23.72 -20.93 4.99
CA ILE A 106 -23.15 -19.70 5.56
C ILE A 106 -21.63 -19.86 5.64
N PRO A 107 -20.86 -19.06 4.87
CA PRO A 107 -19.41 -19.10 4.93
C PRO A 107 -18.86 -18.47 6.20
N VAL A 108 -17.97 -19.18 6.87
CA VAL A 108 -17.40 -18.78 8.17
C VAL A 108 -15.92 -18.50 8.02
N VAL A 109 -15.47 -17.40 8.61
CA VAL A 109 -14.06 -17.22 8.96
C VAL A 109 -13.93 -17.17 10.48
N VAL A 110 -12.95 -17.90 11.01
CA VAL A 110 -12.61 -17.90 12.43
C VAL A 110 -11.33 -17.10 12.66
N HIS A 111 -11.42 -16.00 13.38
CA HIS A 111 -10.29 -15.16 13.79
C HIS A 111 -9.82 -15.56 15.19
N VAL A 112 -8.72 -16.28 15.29
CA VAL A 112 -8.11 -16.66 16.58
C VAL A 112 -7.18 -15.53 17.03
N LEU A 113 -7.62 -14.77 18.03
CA LEU A 113 -6.84 -13.72 18.69
C LEU A 113 -6.14 -14.32 19.92
N TYR A 114 -4.81 -14.46 19.87
CA TYR A 114 -4.06 -15.20 20.89
C TYR A 114 -2.85 -14.43 21.42
N GLY A 115 -2.54 -14.61 22.70
CA GLY A 115 -1.30 -14.12 23.33
C GLY A 115 -0.34 -15.24 23.75
N ASN A 116 -0.80 -16.49 23.74
CA ASN A 116 0.00 -17.67 24.09
C ASN A 116 -0.45 -18.91 23.30
N SER A 117 0.28 -20.02 23.45
CA SER A 117 0.03 -21.26 22.72
C SER A 117 -1.31 -21.92 23.05
N THR A 118 -1.79 -21.83 24.30
CA THR A 118 -3.08 -22.39 24.72
C THR A 118 -4.26 -21.70 24.06
N GLN A 119 -4.16 -20.37 23.87
CA GLN A 119 -5.18 -19.56 23.18
C GLN A 119 -5.12 -19.72 21.66
N ASN A 120 -3.98 -20.14 21.11
CA ASN A 120 -3.83 -20.45 19.68
C ASN A 120 -4.46 -21.81 19.35
N ILE A 121 -5.79 -21.92 19.51
CA ILE A 121 -6.55 -23.18 19.46
C ILE A 121 -6.36 -23.97 18.17
N SER A 122 -6.34 -25.29 18.27
CA SER A 122 -6.07 -26.18 17.13
C SER A 122 -7.15 -26.12 16.04
N MET A 123 -6.80 -26.49 14.81
CA MET A 123 -7.80 -26.69 13.74
C MET A 123 -8.84 -27.76 14.11
N THR A 124 -8.45 -28.79 14.86
CA THR A 124 -9.38 -29.82 15.34
C THR A 124 -10.45 -29.24 16.27
N GLN A 125 -10.06 -28.32 17.17
CA GLN A 125 -11.01 -27.63 18.04
C GLN A 125 -11.96 -26.74 17.23
N ILE A 126 -11.44 -25.99 16.25
CA ILE A 126 -12.26 -25.15 15.36
C ILE A 126 -13.25 -26.00 14.56
N GLN A 127 -12.77 -27.08 13.94
CA GLN A 127 -13.62 -28.00 13.16
C GLN A 127 -14.71 -28.64 14.03
N SER A 128 -14.38 -28.98 15.28
CA SER A 128 -15.37 -29.51 16.22
C SER A 128 -16.49 -28.51 16.55
N GLN A 129 -16.20 -27.20 16.55
CA GLN A 129 -17.23 -26.18 16.70
C GLN A 129 -18.13 -26.12 15.46
N ILE A 130 -17.55 -26.12 14.25
CA ILE A 130 -18.33 -26.09 13.00
C ILE A 130 -19.25 -27.33 12.92
N THR A 131 -18.76 -28.50 13.35
CA THR A 131 -19.59 -29.70 13.48
C THR A 131 -20.74 -29.52 14.48
N ALA A 132 -20.47 -28.98 15.67
CA ALA A 132 -21.51 -28.73 16.66
C ALA A 132 -22.57 -27.74 16.15
N LEU A 133 -22.15 -26.65 15.47
CA LEU A 133 -23.08 -25.70 14.85
C LEU A 133 -23.96 -26.38 13.80
N ASN A 134 -23.36 -27.17 12.91
CA ASN A 134 -24.13 -27.89 11.90
C ASN A 134 -25.12 -28.90 12.50
N GLN A 135 -24.79 -29.51 13.64
CA GLN A 135 -25.69 -30.41 14.35
C GLN A 135 -26.84 -29.64 15.03
N ASP A 136 -26.52 -28.59 15.77
CA ASP A 136 -27.49 -27.80 16.53
C ASP A 136 -28.48 -27.06 15.59
N PHE A 137 -27.99 -26.46 14.51
CA PHE A 137 -28.82 -25.71 13.54
C PHE A 137 -29.56 -26.61 12.54
N SER A 138 -29.25 -27.91 12.47
CA SER A 138 -30.03 -28.90 11.71
C SER A 138 -30.93 -29.77 12.58
N ALA A 139 -30.97 -29.53 13.90
CA ALA A 139 -31.64 -30.39 14.88
C ALA A 139 -31.19 -31.87 14.79
N SER A 140 -29.93 -32.11 14.42
CA SER A 140 -29.31 -33.44 14.32
C SER A 140 -28.32 -33.75 15.45
N ASN A 141 -28.21 -32.85 16.44
CA ASN A 141 -27.49 -33.06 17.68
C ASN A 141 -28.05 -34.27 18.45
N THR A 142 -27.17 -35.10 19.03
CA THR A 142 -27.58 -36.37 19.65
C THR A 142 -28.42 -36.21 20.91
N ASP A 143 -28.21 -35.09 21.63
CA ASP A 143 -28.94 -34.73 22.84
C ASP A 143 -30.33 -34.16 22.58
N ILE A 144 -30.75 -33.99 21.31
CA ILE A 144 -32.14 -33.60 20.97
C ILE A 144 -33.18 -34.62 21.49
N SER A 145 -32.75 -35.87 21.69
CA SER A 145 -33.57 -36.92 22.31
C SER A 145 -33.96 -36.61 23.76
N ASN A 146 -33.27 -35.67 24.42
CA ASN A 146 -33.59 -35.21 25.77
C ASN A 146 -34.70 -34.14 25.80
N VAL A 147 -35.22 -33.70 24.65
CA VAL A 147 -36.36 -32.76 24.60
C VAL A 147 -37.60 -33.39 25.22
N PRO A 148 -38.19 -32.78 26.27
CA PRO A 148 -39.43 -33.27 26.87
C PRO A 148 -40.53 -33.39 25.82
N SER A 149 -41.38 -34.41 25.95
CA SER A 149 -42.48 -34.68 25.02
C SER A 149 -43.37 -33.46 24.76
N THR A 150 -43.55 -32.60 25.78
CA THR A 150 -44.30 -31.33 25.71
C THR A 150 -43.77 -30.37 24.63
N PHE A 151 -42.47 -30.38 24.35
CA PHE A 151 -41.81 -29.45 23.42
C PHE A 151 -41.34 -30.12 22.12
N GLN A 152 -41.53 -31.43 21.95
CA GLN A 152 -41.08 -32.12 20.74
C GLN A 152 -41.75 -31.59 19.46
N SER A 153 -43.01 -31.17 19.53
CA SER A 153 -43.75 -30.65 18.36
C SER A 153 -43.27 -29.28 17.89
N VAL A 154 -42.52 -28.55 18.71
CA VAL A 154 -42.02 -27.20 18.39
C VAL A 154 -40.54 -27.18 18.04
N ILE A 155 -39.85 -28.32 18.00
CA ILE A 155 -38.43 -28.39 17.61
C ILE A 155 -38.24 -27.80 16.20
N GLY A 156 -37.34 -26.83 16.08
CA GLY A 156 -36.98 -26.19 14.82
C GLY A 156 -35.68 -26.75 14.24
N ASN A 157 -35.77 -27.47 13.12
CA ASN A 157 -34.62 -27.65 12.22
C ASN A 157 -34.43 -26.36 11.42
N CYS A 158 -33.34 -25.63 11.67
CA CYS A 158 -33.11 -24.33 11.07
C CYS A 158 -32.60 -24.41 9.63
N ASP A 159 -32.25 -25.57 9.09
CA ASP A 159 -31.76 -25.74 7.70
C ASP A 159 -30.62 -24.75 7.33
N ILE A 160 -29.70 -24.52 8.28
CA ILE A 160 -28.50 -23.70 8.12
C ILE A 160 -27.27 -24.60 8.21
N GLU A 161 -26.37 -24.50 7.22
CA GLU A 161 -25.09 -25.20 7.17
C GLU A 161 -23.95 -24.18 7.23
N PHE A 162 -23.05 -24.30 8.19
CA PHE A 162 -21.83 -23.53 8.31
C PHE A 162 -20.67 -24.27 7.66
N CYS A 163 -19.88 -23.54 6.88
CA CYS A 163 -18.68 -24.05 6.21
C CYS A 163 -17.53 -23.06 6.43
N LEU A 164 -16.34 -23.58 6.74
CA LEU A 164 -15.15 -22.72 6.77
C LEU A 164 -14.88 -22.23 5.35
N ALA A 165 -14.67 -20.92 5.22
CA ALA A 165 -14.27 -20.31 3.97
C ALA A 165 -13.01 -21.01 3.43
N GLN A 166 -13.02 -21.29 2.14
CA GLN A 166 -11.91 -21.88 1.40
C GLN A 166 -11.20 -20.82 0.54
N ILE A 167 -11.81 -19.65 0.36
CA ILE A 167 -11.29 -18.49 -0.35
C ILE A 167 -11.17 -17.33 0.62
N ASP A 168 -10.02 -16.65 0.65
CA ASP A 168 -9.79 -15.48 1.50
C ASP A 168 -10.19 -14.16 0.78
N PRO A 169 -10.14 -13.00 1.45
CA PRO A 169 -10.49 -11.72 0.83
C PRO A 169 -9.61 -11.32 -0.37
N ASN A 170 -8.43 -11.90 -0.52
CA ASN A 170 -7.49 -11.70 -1.62
C ASN A 170 -7.66 -12.76 -2.72
N ASN A 171 -8.75 -13.53 -2.69
CA ASN A 171 -9.05 -14.66 -3.56
C ASN A 171 -8.00 -15.78 -3.52
N GLN A 172 -7.27 -15.93 -2.41
CA GLN A 172 -6.31 -17.01 -2.21
C GLN A 172 -6.95 -18.17 -1.45
N PRO A 173 -6.47 -19.42 -1.63
CA PRO A 173 -6.89 -20.56 -0.82
C PRO A 173 -6.63 -20.31 0.68
N THR A 174 -7.60 -20.68 1.50
CA THR A 174 -7.53 -20.58 2.95
C THR A 174 -8.21 -21.78 3.59
N ASN A 175 -7.90 -22.05 4.86
CA ASN A 175 -8.63 -23.03 5.68
C ASN A 175 -9.76 -22.36 6.50
N GLY A 176 -10.06 -21.09 6.21
CA GLY A 176 -11.11 -20.31 6.88
C GLY A 176 -10.71 -19.83 8.27
N VAL A 177 -9.41 -19.85 8.59
CA VAL A 177 -8.90 -19.44 9.89
C VAL A 177 -7.83 -18.36 9.75
N ASN A 178 -8.10 -17.21 10.34
CA ASN A 178 -7.13 -16.14 10.52
C ASN A 178 -6.54 -16.23 11.94
N ARG A 179 -5.22 -16.24 12.10
CA ARG A 179 -4.56 -16.32 13.42
C ARG A 179 -3.75 -15.07 13.66
N VAL A 180 -4.08 -14.34 14.73
CA VAL A 180 -3.47 -13.05 15.04
C VAL A 180 -2.89 -13.09 16.44
N ASN A 181 -1.56 -12.94 16.54
CA ASN A 181 -0.92 -12.74 17.83
C ASN A 181 -1.16 -11.30 18.27
N VAL A 182 -1.90 -11.13 19.36
CA VAL A 182 -2.30 -9.81 19.86
C VAL A 182 -1.32 -9.21 20.88
N GLY A 183 -0.22 -9.91 21.19
CA GLY A 183 0.84 -9.44 22.10
C GLY A 183 0.45 -9.39 23.58
N THR A 184 -0.78 -9.77 23.94
CA THR A 184 -1.30 -9.80 25.31
C THR A 184 -2.11 -11.09 25.55
N THR A 185 -2.11 -11.58 26.78
CA THR A 185 -2.82 -12.81 27.14
C THR A 185 -4.33 -12.62 27.34
N SER A 186 -4.85 -11.39 27.34
CA SER A 186 -6.30 -11.14 27.48
C SER A 186 -6.67 -9.79 26.87
N LEU A 187 -7.90 -9.67 26.38
CA LEU A 187 -8.42 -8.46 25.74
C LEU A 187 -9.71 -8.00 26.42
N THR A 188 -9.86 -6.69 26.58
CA THR A 188 -11.18 -6.10 26.92
C THR A 188 -12.13 -6.21 25.72
N THR A 189 -13.43 -6.20 25.98
CA THR A 189 -14.46 -6.09 24.91
C THR A 189 -14.23 -4.87 24.03
N ASN A 190 -13.82 -3.74 24.62
CA ASN A 190 -13.48 -2.51 23.90
C ASN A 190 -12.26 -2.67 22.98
N GLN A 191 -11.22 -3.41 23.40
CA GLN A 191 -10.08 -3.73 22.51
C GLN A 191 -10.49 -4.67 21.38
N ILE A 192 -11.39 -5.62 21.64
CA ILE A 192 -11.86 -6.54 20.62
C ILE A 192 -12.65 -5.76 19.55
N ASP A 193 -13.71 -5.03 19.91
CA ASP A 193 -14.57 -4.34 18.92
C ASP A 193 -13.98 -3.03 18.41
N GLY A 194 -13.25 -2.30 19.25
CA GLY A 194 -12.61 -1.04 18.92
C GLY A 194 -11.19 -1.16 18.40
N THR A 195 -10.63 -2.35 18.17
CA THR A 195 -9.28 -2.47 17.55
C THR A 195 -9.18 -3.72 16.69
N TRP A 196 -9.37 -4.89 17.28
CA TRP A 196 -9.06 -6.15 16.61
C TRP A 196 -10.10 -6.56 15.56
N LYS A 197 -11.40 -6.39 15.81
CA LYS A 197 -12.44 -6.63 14.80
C LYS A 197 -12.21 -5.76 13.56
N PRO A 198 -12.10 -4.41 13.65
CA PRO A 198 -11.79 -3.58 12.49
C PRO A 198 -10.53 -4.02 11.74
N GLN A 199 -9.46 -4.38 12.43
CA GLN A 199 -8.22 -4.80 11.78
C GLN A 199 -8.36 -6.14 11.05
N THR A 200 -9.09 -7.09 11.63
CA THR A 200 -9.06 -8.51 11.20
C THR A 200 -10.27 -8.97 10.41
N ILE A 201 -11.37 -8.19 10.43
CA ILE A 201 -12.63 -8.54 9.78
C ILE A 201 -12.46 -8.80 8.28
N TRP A 202 -13.08 -9.87 7.80
CA TRP A 202 -13.30 -10.13 6.38
C TRP A 202 -14.67 -9.61 5.98
N ASP A 203 -14.84 -9.24 4.70
CA ASP A 203 -16.06 -8.61 4.19
C ASP A 203 -17.34 -9.30 4.72
N PRO A 204 -18.09 -8.66 5.64
CA PRO A 204 -19.21 -9.30 6.31
C PRO A 204 -20.38 -9.57 5.37
N THR A 205 -20.33 -9.08 4.12
CA THR A 205 -21.30 -9.45 3.09
C THR A 205 -21.00 -10.81 2.46
N LYS A 206 -19.76 -11.32 2.59
CA LYS A 206 -19.29 -12.60 2.02
C LYS A 206 -18.93 -13.64 3.08
N TYR A 207 -18.54 -13.19 4.27
CA TYR A 207 -18.07 -14.03 5.36
C TYR A 207 -18.83 -13.72 6.64
N PHE A 208 -19.30 -14.76 7.32
CA PHE A 208 -19.68 -14.67 8.72
C PHE A 208 -18.41 -14.74 9.59
N ASN A 209 -18.12 -13.65 10.29
CA ASN A 209 -16.91 -13.51 11.10
C ASN A 209 -17.16 -14.00 12.53
N ILE A 210 -16.32 -14.93 12.99
CA ILE A 210 -16.30 -15.43 14.37
C ILE A 210 -14.93 -15.12 14.96
N TRP A 211 -14.86 -14.29 15.99
CA TRP A 211 -13.64 -14.08 16.76
C TRP A 211 -13.57 -15.03 17.93
N VAL A 212 -12.38 -15.59 18.16
CA VAL A 212 -12.08 -16.44 19.32
C VAL A 212 -10.93 -15.79 20.08
N ALA A 213 -11.16 -15.43 21.34
CA ALA A 213 -10.21 -14.64 22.13
C ALA A 213 -10.23 -15.05 23.60
N ASN A 214 -9.25 -14.58 24.39
CA ASN A 214 -9.36 -14.57 25.85
C ASN A 214 -9.98 -13.24 26.31
N ILE A 215 -11.27 -13.28 26.66
CA ILE A 215 -12.09 -12.09 26.95
C ILE A 215 -12.00 -11.76 28.44
N GLN A 216 -11.70 -10.51 28.78
CA GLN A 216 -11.70 -10.04 30.16
C GLN A 216 -13.12 -9.94 30.73
N GLY A 217 -13.23 -9.88 32.07
CA GLY A 217 -14.52 -9.74 32.76
C GLY A 217 -15.28 -11.06 32.97
N GLY A 218 -14.76 -12.19 32.49
CA GLY A 218 -15.41 -13.50 32.61
C GLY A 218 -16.51 -13.74 31.59
N VAL A 219 -16.51 -12.99 30.49
CA VAL A 219 -17.47 -13.13 29.38
C VAL A 219 -17.18 -14.38 28.55
N LEU A 220 -18.19 -15.22 28.34
CA LEU A 220 -18.07 -16.39 27.47
C LEU A 220 -18.25 -16.05 25.99
N GLY A 221 -19.12 -15.09 25.68
CA GLY A 221 -19.33 -14.65 24.31
C GLY A 221 -20.28 -13.47 24.21
N TYR A 222 -20.33 -12.88 23.02
CA TYR A 222 -21.31 -11.88 22.63
C TYR A 222 -21.44 -11.82 21.11
N ALA A 223 -22.56 -11.27 20.64
CA ALA A 223 -22.89 -11.08 19.24
C ALA A 223 -23.23 -9.63 18.93
N GLN A 224 -23.15 -9.28 17.65
CA GLN A 224 -23.80 -8.10 17.11
C GLN A 224 -25.13 -8.50 16.46
N PHE A 225 -26.23 -7.94 16.99
CA PHE A 225 -27.58 -8.12 16.43
C PHE A 225 -27.67 -7.65 14.96
N PRO A 226 -28.55 -8.25 14.15
CA PRO A 226 -28.81 -7.79 12.79
C PRO A 226 -29.57 -6.44 12.80
N SER A 227 -29.70 -5.82 11.63
CA SER A 227 -30.59 -4.67 11.40
C SER A 227 -31.65 -4.98 10.36
N SER A 228 -32.66 -4.13 10.28
CA SER A 228 -33.71 -4.18 9.26
C SER A 228 -33.22 -3.98 7.82
N SER A 229 -34.08 -4.34 6.86
CA SER A 229 -33.79 -4.68 5.46
C SER A 229 -33.49 -3.53 4.50
N GLY A 230 -33.11 -2.34 4.98
CA GLY A 230 -32.69 -1.24 4.10
C GLY A 230 -33.77 -0.65 3.17
N LEU A 231 -35.06 -0.78 3.51
CA LEU A 231 -36.14 -0.09 2.79
C LEU A 231 -36.22 1.38 3.22
N GLY A 232 -36.56 2.28 2.28
CA GLY A 232 -36.42 3.72 2.44
C GLY A 232 -37.33 4.33 3.51
N GLY A 233 -36.78 5.23 4.33
CA GLY A 233 -37.50 5.99 5.36
C GLY A 233 -36.96 5.87 6.80
N MET A 234 -35.99 4.96 7.04
CA MET A 234 -35.36 4.74 8.34
C MET A 234 -33.83 4.81 8.26
N PRO A 235 -33.12 5.30 9.30
CA PRO A 235 -31.67 5.23 9.35
C PRO A 235 -31.21 3.76 9.37
N THR A 236 -30.47 3.39 8.34
CA THR A 236 -29.89 2.07 8.12
C THR A 236 -28.57 1.93 8.87
N ASN A 237 -28.59 1.49 10.12
CA ASN A 237 -27.33 1.14 10.78
C ASN A 237 -27.46 0.09 11.88
N GLY A 238 -27.19 -1.17 11.55
CA GLY A 238 -27.05 -2.26 12.54
C GLY A 238 -25.70 -2.26 13.25
N GLY A 239 -25.13 -1.09 13.52
CA GLY A 239 -23.75 -0.92 13.96
C GLY A 239 -22.74 -1.02 12.81
N SER A 240 -21.47 -0.72 13.12
CA SER A 240 -20.40 -0.70 12.12
C SER A 240 -20.31 -2.03 11.35
N ALA A 241 -20.10 -1.95 10.03
CA ALA A 241 -19.77 -3.13 9.22
C ALA A 241 -18.54 -3.85 9.80
N ASN A 242 -17.61 -3.11 10.39
CA ASN A 242 -16.32 -3.59 10.85
C ASN A 242 -16.35 -4.32 12.20
N THR A 243 -17.52 -4.45 12.83
CA THR A 243 -17.72 -5.16 14.11
C THR A 243 -18.68 -6.35 14.01
N ASP A 244 -19.26 -6.57 12.83
CA ASP A 244 -20.29 -7.58 12.59
C ASP A 244 -19.80 -9.00 12.78
N GLY A 245 -20.49 -9.77 13.60
CA GLY A 245 -20.21 -11.17 13.86
C GLY A 245 -20.38 -11.52 15.34
N VAL A 246 -19.68 -12.57 15.77
CA VAL A 246 -19.71 -13.07 17.16
C VAL A 246 -18.31 -13.19 17.73
N VAL A 247 -18.18 -13.05 19.05
CA VAL A 247 -16.93 -13.25 19.78
C VAL A 247 -17.15 -14.31 20.83
N ILE A 248 -16.28 -15.31 20.88
CA ILE A 248 -16.37 -16.45 21.79
C ILE A 248 -15.06 -16.60 22.57
N LEU A 249 -15.17 -16.91 23.85
CA LEU A 249 -14.04 -17.23 24.70
C LEU A 249 -13.35 -18.52 24.21
N TYR A 250 -12.03 -18.51 24.11
CA TYR A 250 -11.27 -19.62 23.49
C TYR A 250 -11.48 -20.99 24.15
N ASN A 251 -11.78 -21.04 25.46
CA ASN A 251 -12.08 -22.26 26.20
C ASN A 251 -13.60 -22.59 26.27
N ALA A 252 -14.43 -21.84 25.55
CA ALA A 252 -15.85 -22.12 25.32
C ALA A 252 -16.18 -22.35 23.82
N PHE A 253 -15.15 -22.43 22.97
CA PHE A 253 -15.27 -22.63 21.52
C PHE A 253 -14.85 -24.04 21.11
N GLY A 254 -15.79 -24.84 20.61
CA GLY A 254 -15.59 -26.24 20.20
C GLY A 254 -16.04 -27.27 21.24
N THR A 255 -15.72 -28.54 20.97
CA THR A 255 -16.07 -29.69 21.83
C THR A 255 -14.85 -30.53 22.23
N THR A 256 -13.66 -30.11 21.81
CA THR A 256 -12.37 -30.74 22.09
C THR A 256 -11.27 -29.68 22.19
N GLY A 257 -10.09 -30.05 22.68
CA GLY A 257 -8.96 -29.13 22.84
C GLY A 257 -9.02 -28.37 24.15
N ALA A 258 -8.87 -27.04 24.09
CA ALA A 258 -8.73 -26.17 25.25
C ALA A 258 -10.06 -25.86 25.99
N VAL A 259 -11.15 -26.51 25.61
CA VAL A 259 -12.48 -26.24 26.16
C VAL A 259 -12.65 -26.70 27.61
N SER A 260 -13.44 -25.97 28.39
CA SER A 260 -13.64 -26.23 29.83
C SER A 260 -15.12 -26.40 30.19
N SER A 261 -15.44 -27.47 30.93
CA SER A 261 -16.78 -27.69 31.50
C SER A 261 -17.14 -26.54 32.46
N PRO A 262 -18.41 -26.08 32.50
CA PRO A 262 -19.61 -26.66 31.88
C PRO A 262 -19.91 -26.20 30.43
N TYR A 263 -19.05 -25.37 29.83
CA TYR A 263 -19.25 -24.76 28.51
C TYR A 263 -18.32 -25.37 27.45
N ASN A 264 -18.32 -26.69 27.34
CA ASN A 264 -17.34 -27.47 26.56
C ASN A 264 -17.96 -28.28 25.43
N LYS A 265 -19.09 -27.82 24.92
CA LYS A 265 -19.96 -28.58 24.04
C LYS A 265 -20.36 -27.75 22.82
N GLY A 266 -19.81 -26.54 22.69
CA GLY A 266 -19.93 -25.65 21.54
C GLY A 266 -21.16 -24.74 21.58
N ARG A 267 -21.94 -24.75 22.66
CA ARG A 267 -23.26 -24.09 22.69
C ARG A 267 -23.19 -22.63 23.10
N THR A 268 -22.03 -22.16 23.57
CA THR A 268 -21.75 -20.73 23.62
C THR A 268 -21.83 -20.12 22.21
N ALA A 269 -21.16 -20.72 21.21
CA ALA A 269 -21.26 -20.23 19.84
C ALA A 269 -22.68 -20.38 19.25
N THR A 270 -23.36 -21.50 19.51
CA THR A 270 -24.76 -21.70 19.07
C THR A 270 -25.68 -20.58 19.58
N HIS A 271 -25.54 -20.22 20.86
CA HIS A 271 -26.27 -19.13 21.51
C HIS A 271 -25.98 -17.76 20.88
N GLU A 272 -24.70 -17.38 20.75
CA GLU A 272 -24.34 -16.07 20.17
C GLU A 272 -24.76 -15.96 18.69
N ILE A 273 -24.72 -17.06 17.94
CA ILE A 273 -25.18 -17.08 16.55
C ILE A 273 -26.70 -16.90 16.48
N GLY A 274 -27.45 -17.39 17.47
CA GLY A 274 -28.87 -17.09 17.62
C GLY A 274 -29.12 -15.58 17.68
N HIS A 275 -28.37 -14.85 18.51
CA HIS A 275 -28.44 -13.38 18.57
C HIS A 275 -28.03 -12.70 17.25
N TRP A 276 -26.96 -13.17 16.61
CA TRP A 276 -26.51 -12.68 15.30
C TRP A 276 -27.57 -12.88 14.19
N LEU A 277 -28.45 -13.86 14.36
CA LEU A 277 -29.63 -14.16 13.52
C LEU A 277 -30.95 -13.58 14.05
N GLY A 278 -30.91 -12.69 15.06
CA GLY A 278 -32.07 -11.92 15.53
C GLY A 278 -32.94 -12.60 16.60
N LEU A 279 -32.41 -13.63 17.28
CA LEU A 279 -33.06 -14.21 18.45
C LEU A 279 -32.73 -13.44 19.72
N ARG A 280 -33.68 -13.38 20.65
CA ARG A 280 -33.51 -12.83 21.99
C ARG A 280 -33.36 -13.95 23.01
N HIS A 281 -32.88 -13.60 24.19
CA HIS A 281 -32.93 -14.50 25.33
C HIS A 281 -34.38 -14.92 25.60
N ILE A 282 -34.60 -16.20 25.94
CA ILE A 282 -35.95 -16.77 26.02
C ILE A 282 -36.84 -16.15 27.13
N TRP A 283 -36.25 -15.46 28.11
CA TRP A 283 -36.97 -14.70 29.13
C TRP A 283 -37.23 -13.23 28.73
N GLY A 284 -36.81 -12.82 27.53
CA GLY A 284 -37.03 -11.49 26.99
C GLY A 284 -36.26 -10.36 27.69
N ASP A 285 -35.14 -10.67 28.37
CA ASP A 285 -34.29 -9.69 29.06
C ASP A 285 -35.00 -8.88 30.16
N GLY A 286 -36.13 -9.41 30.65
CA GLY A 286 -36.93 -8.83 31.72
C GLY A 286 -37.75 -9.88 32.46
N THR A 287 -38.36 -9.50 33.59
CA THR A 287 -39.20 -10.44 34.35
C THR A 287 -40.50 -10.72 33.61
N CYS A 288 -40.71 -11.97 33.18
CA CYS A 288 -41.86 -12.37 32.37
C CYS A 288 -42.02 -11.52 31.09
N ALA A 289 -40.90 -11.15 30.47
CA ALA A 289 -40.88 -10.44 29.21
C ALA A 289 -41.02 -11.42 28.02
N SER A 290 -41.20 -10.85 26.83
CA SER A 290 -41.33 -11.61 25.58
C SER A 290 -39.99 -11.67 24.87
N ASP A 291 -39.63 -12.84 24.35
CA ASP A 291 -38.54 -13.03 23.40
C ASP A 291 -39.02 -12.94 21.94
N PHE A 292 -40.29 -12.56 21.75
CA PHE A 292 -40.98 -12.41 20.48
C PHE A 292 -41.09 -13.72 19.66
N CYS A 293 -41.09 -14.87 20.34
CA CYS A 293 -41.40 -16.18 19.76
C CYS A 293 -42.64 -16.79 20.44
N ASN A 294 -43.72 -17.01 19.70
CA ASN A 294 -44.96 -17.54 20.31
C ASN A 294 -44.87 -18.99 20.81
N ASP A 295 -43.89 -19.76 20.34
CA ASP A 295 -43.72 -21.17 20.70
C ASP A 295 -42.65 -21.40 21.78
N THR A 296 -42.07 -20.33 22.32
CA THR A 296 -41.28 -20.35 23.55
C THR A 296 -42.18 -19.89 24.72
N PRO A 297 -42.40 -20.72 25.75
CA PRO A 297 -43.19 -20.33 26.91
C PRO A 297 -42.56 -19.13 27.62
N THR A 298 -43.37 -18.13 27.98
CA THR A 298 -42.89 -16.95 28.73
C THR A 298 -42.22 -17.39 30.03
N GLN A 299 -40.98 -16.94 30.22
CA GLN A 299 -40.10 -17.36 31.29
C GLN A 299 -39.85 -16.22 32.29
N GLN A 300 -39.72 -16.55 33.58
CA GLN A 300 -39.61 -15.53 34.62
C GLN A 300 -38.26 -14.81 34.55
N THR A 301 -37.17 -15.56 34.45
CA THR A 301 -35.78 -15.08 34.39
C THR A 301 -34.90 -16.15 33.73
N ALA A 302 -33.65 -15.83 33.39
CA ALA A 302 -32.66 -16.80 32.94
C ALA A 302 -32.48 -18.00 33.90
N ASN A 303 -32.24 -19.20 33.35
CA ASN A 303 -31.87 -20.38 34.10
C ASN A 303 -30.37 -20.66 33.97
N TYR A 304 -29.66 -20.82 35.09
CA TYR A 304 -28.20 -21.05 35.10
C TYR A 304 -27.77 -22.48 35.43
N ASN A 305 -28.71 -23.34 35.82
CA ASN A 305 -28.46 -24.71 36.22
C ASN A 305 -29.27 -25.65 35.34
N CYS A 306 -28.79 -26.88 35.15
CA CYS A 306 -29.59 -27.94 34.56
C CYS A 306 -30.83 -28.19 35.42
N ARG A 307 -32.02 -28.04 34.83
CA ARG A 307 -33.31 -28.25 35.50
C ARG A 307 -33.93 -29.58 35.08
N THR A 308 -35.01 -29.97 35.76
CA THR A 308 -35.87 -31.09 35.37
C THR A 308 -37.21 -30.54 34.92
N HIS A 309 -37.70 -30.98 33.75
CA HIS A 309 -39.00 -30.56 33.26
C HIS A 309 -40.14 -31.37 33.93
N PRO A 310 -41.29 -30.73 34.26
CA PRO A 310 -41.58 -29.31 34.12
C PRO A 310 -40.95 -28.46 35.23
N TYR A 311 -40.56 -27.23 34.90
CA TYR A 311 -39.98 -26.27 35.84
C TYR A 311 -40.72 -24.92 35.76
N ASN A 312 -40.92 -24.28 36.91
CA ASN A 312 -41.53 -22.95 37.06
C ASN A 312 -42.89 -22.73 36.34
N VAL A 313 -43.73 -23.77 36.30
CA VAL A 313 -45.07 -23.71 35.69
C VAL A 313 -45.91 -22.63 36.38
N GLY A 314 -46.53 -21.75 35.60
CA GLY A 314 -47.41 -20.69 36.10
C GLY A 314 -46.69 -19.50 36.74
N ALA A 315 -45.35 -19.46 36.74
CA ALA A 315 -44.60 -18.31 37.27
C ALA A 315 -44.81 -17.02 36.47
N CYS A 316 -45.07 -17.16 35.18
CA CYS A 316 -45.53 -16.08 34.31
C CYS A 316 -46.93 -16.39 33.78
N SER A 317 -47.75 -15.35 33.61
CA SER A 317 -49.10 -15.48 33.06
C SER A 317 -49.06 -16.17 31.70
N GLY A 318 -49.90 -17.20 31.51
CA GLY A 318 -49.99 -17.96 30.26
C GLY A 318 -49.00 -19.12 30.13
N ASN A 319 -47.98 -19.24 30.99
CA ASN A 319 -47.07 -20.39 30.97
C ASN A 319 -47.70 -21.61 31.68
N THR A 320 -48.28 -22.52 30.91
CA THR A 320 -48.93 -23.75 31.40
C THR A 320 -48.08 -25.02 31.21
N THR A 321 -47.00 -24.93 30.45
CA THR A 321 -46.13 -26.07 30.08
C THR A 321 -44.84 -26.14 30.88
N GLY A 322 -44.48 -25.05 31.57
CA GLY A 322 -43.19 -24.86 32.24
C GLY A 322 -42.18 -24.14 31.34
N GLU A 323 -41.12 -23.62 31.94
CA GLU A 323 -40.04 -22.94 31.22
C GLU A 323 -39.26 -23.91 30.31
N MET A 324 -38.89 -23.43 29.12
CA MET A 324 -38.12 -24.19 28.12
C MET A 324 -36.62 -23.94 28.31
N PHE A 325 -36.11 -24.28 29.50
CA PHE A 325 -34.72 -24.02 29.90
C PHE A 325 -33.66 -24.72 29.03
N MET A 326 -34.06 -25.72 28.25
CA MET A 326 -33.19 -26.44 27.32
C MET A 326 -33.04 -25.77 25.95
N ASN A 327 -33.67 -24.62 25.76
CA ASN A 327 -33.49 -23.83 24.55
C ASN A 327 -32.07 -23.26 24.50
N TYR A 328 -31.47 -23.18 23.32
CA TYR A 328 -30.13 -22.60 23.16
C TYR A 328 -30.06 -21.13 23.59
N MET A 329 -31.18 -20.40 23.61
CA MET A 329 -31.27 -19.00 24.04
C MET A 329 -31.52 -18.81 25.55
N ASP A 330 -31.41 -19.87 26.36
CA ASP A 330 -31.31 -19.77 27.82
C ASP A 330 -29.84 -19.85 28.29
N TYR A 331 -29.59 -19.71 29.60
CA TYR A 331 -28.26 -19.60 30.20
C TYR A 331 -27.76 -20.86 30.91
N VAL A 332 -28.39 -22.00 30.66
CA VAL A 332 -28.02 -23.27 31.29
C VAL A 332 -26.61 -23.72 30.83
N PRO A 333 -25.99 -24.71 31.51
CA PRO A 333 -24.81 -25.39 30.99
C PRO A 333 -25.02 -25.94 29.57
N ASP A 334 -23.96 -26.02 28.76
CA ASP A 334 -24.10 -26.50 27.38
C ASP A 334 -24.71 -27.90 27.28
N ALA A 335 -24.44 -28.78 28.26
CA ALA A 335 -24.98 -30.15 28.29
C ALA A 335 -26.50 -30.21 28.50
N CYS A 336 -27.13 -29.07 28.79
CA CYS A 336 -28.54 -28.95 29.16
C CYS A 336 -29.33 -28.05 28.21
N MET A 337 -28.71 -27.57 27.13
CA MET A 337 -29.37 -26.90 26.01
C MET A 337 -29.15 -27.68 24.71
N TYR A 338 -30.21 -27.92 23.96
CA TYR A 338 -30.16 -28.84 22.83
C TYR A 338 -31.28 -28.61 21.79
N MET A 339 -31.97 -27.47 21.80
CA MET A 339 -32.96 -27.15 20.77
C MET A 339 -33.13 -25.65 20.49
N PHE A 340 -33.47 -25.34 19.24
CA PHE A 340 -34.24 -24.14 18.85
C PHE A 340 -35.70 -24.54 18.60
N THR A 341 -36.60 -23.55 18.57
CA THR A 341 -38.01 -23.76 18.19
C THR A 341 -38.28 -23.44 16.72
N ALA A 342 -39.43 -23.85 16.21
CA ALA A 342 -39.89 -23.53 14.85
C ALA A 342 -40.15 -22.01 14.67
N GLY A 343 -40.59 -21.32 15.72
CA GLY A 343 -40.74 -19.86 15.76
C GLY A 343 -39.39 -19.15 15.71
N GLN A 344 -38.40 -19.63 16.47
CA GLN A 344 -37.03 -19.13 16.38
C GLN A 344 -36.44 -19.34 14.97
N LYS A 345 -36.65 -20.51 14.36
CA LYS A 345 -36.31 -20.72 12.94
C LYS A 345 -36.90 -19.64 12.04
N ALA A 346 -38.20 -19.37 12.14
CA ALA A 346 -38.86 -18.39 11.28
C ALA A 346 -38.21 -17.00 11.36
N ARG A 347 -37.81 -16.56 12.55
CA ARG A 347 -37.09 -15.29 12.75
C ARG A 347 -35.71 -15.31 12.10
N MET A 348 -34.93 -16.37 12.31
CA MET A 348 -33.63 -16.53 11.67
C MET A 348 -33.73 -16.52 10.14
N ASP A 349 -34.77 -17.14 9.60
CA ASP A 349 -35.05 -17.17 8.17
C ASP A 349 -35.33 -15.78 7.61
N ILE A 350 -36.11 -14.97 8.32
CA ILE A 350 -36.40 -13.59 7.92
C ILE A 350 -35.13 -12.76 7.92
N VAL A 351 -34.30 -12.86 8.96
CA VAL A 351 -33.01 -12.15 9.04
C VAL A 351 -32.10 -12.55 7.89
N LEU A 352 -31.95 -13.85 7.63
CA LEU A 352 -31.14 -14.34 6.51
C LEU A 352 -31.68 -13.92 5.15
N GLN A 353 -32.98 -13.67 4.99
CA GLN A 353 -33.53 -13.25 3.70
C GLN A 353 -33.51 -11.74 3.49
N ASN A 354 -33.55 -10.95 4.57
CA ASN A 354 -33.87 -9.54 4.48
C ASN A 354 -32.80 -8.62 5.09
N SER A 355 -32.06 -9.06 6.11
CA SER A 355 -31.10 -8.18 6.80
C SER A 355 -29.83 -7.96 5.96
N PRO A 356 -29.31 -6.72 5.89
CA PRO A 356 -28.02 -6.44 5.27
C PRO A 356 -26.91 -7.30 5.88
N ARG A 357 -25.91 -7.68 5.08
CA ARG A 357 -24.82 -8.62 5.42
C ARG A 357 -25.26 -10.06 5.67
N ARG A 358 -26.48 -10.32 6.14
CA ARG A 358 -27.00 -11.69 6.35
C ARG A 358 -27.45 -12.31 5.04
N GLY A 359 -28.27 -11.60 4.26
CA GLY A 359 -28.78 -12.11 2.99
C GLY A 359 -27.74 -12.29 1.90
N SER A 360 -26.69 -11.47 1.90
CA SER A 360 -25.59 -11.62 0.95
C SER A 360 -24.73 -12.87 1.20
N LEU A 361 -24.77 -13.45 2.40
CA LEU A 361 -24.03 -14.69 2.69
C LEU A 361 -24.63 -15.89 1.94
N LEU A 362 -25.94 -15.87 1.67
CA LEU A 362 -26.63 -16.95 0.97
C LEU A 362 -26.19 -17.10 -0.49
N THR A 363 -25.58 -16.07 -1.07
CA THR A 363 -25.05 -16.09 -2.45
C THR A 363 -23.53 -16.13 -2.51
N SER A 364 -22.86 -16.17 -1.35
CA SER A 364 -21.40 -16.20 -1.27
C SER A 364 -20.87 -17.57 -1.69
N ASN A 365 -19.87 -17.58 -2.57
CA ASN A 365 -19.25 -18.78 -3.12
C ASN A 365 -17.94 -19.17 -2.41
N VAL A 366 -17.59 -18.49 -1.31
CA VAL A 366 -16.27 -18.61 -0.67
C VAL A 366 -16.09 -19.89 0.15
N CYS A 367 -17.14 -20.69 0.34
CA CYS A 367 -17.03 -22.07 0.82
C CYS A 367 -16.74 -23.09 -0.29
N GLY A 368 -16.83 -22.66 -1.55
CA GLY A 368 -16.43 -23.47 -2.69
C GLY A 368 -14.91 -23.62 -2.74
N VAL A 369 -14.44 -24.62 -3.47
CA VAL A 369 -13.02 -24.85 -3.68
C VAL A 369 -12.37 -23.59 -4.27
N ALA A 370 -11.29 -23.09 -3.67
CA ALA A 370 -10.58 -21.94 -4.21
C ALA A 370 -10.16 -22.19 -5.65
N PRO A 371 -10.32 -21.23 -6.56
CA PRO A 371 -9.83 -21.42 -7.91
C PRO A 371 -8.31 -21.56 -7.87
N LEU A 372 -7.78 -22.42 -8.74
CA LEU A 372 -6.36 -22.38 -9.06
C LEU A 372 -6.04 -20.99 -9.61
N ASN A 373 -5.01 -20.36 -9.05
CA ASN A 373 -4.59 -19.00 -9.35
C ASN A 373 -3.09 -19.02 -9.65
N ALA A 374 -2.75 -18.89 -10.92
CA ALA A 374 -1.40 -18.74 -11.39
C ALA A 374 -0.84 -17.38 -10.96
N ASN A 375 0.38 -17.35 -10.44
CA ASN A 375 1.10 -16.10 -10.19
C ASN A 375 2.60 -16.37 -10.08
N PHE A 376 3.41 -15.33 -10.31
CA PHE A 376 4.86 -15.40 -10.20
C PHE A 376 5.49 -14.02 -10.01
N VAL A 377 6.74 -13.99 -9.54
CA VAL A 377 7.56 -12.77 -9.44
C VAL A 377 8.94 -13.00 -10.04
N ALA A 378 9.57 -11.94 -10.55
CA ALA A 378 10.96 -11.94 -11.03
C ALA A 378 11.90 -11.28 -10.00
N SER A 379 13.17 -11.69 -9.99
CA SER A 379 14.21 -11.06 -9.14
C SER A 379 14.55 -9.63 -9.57
N ALA A 380 14.33 -9.29 -10.84
CA ALA A 380 14.41 -7.94 -11.37
C ALA A 380 13.49 -7.83 -12.60
N THR A 381 12.86 -6.67 -12.78
CA THR A 381 11.98 -6.37 -13.94
C THR A 381 12.62 -5.39 -14.92
N THR A 382 13.80 -4.86 -14.60
CA THR A 382 14.61 -4.03 -15.50
C THR A 382 16.06 -4.50 -15.41
N ILE A 383 16.63 -4.90 -16.54
CA ILE A 383 17.97 -5.49 -16.64
C ILE A 383 18.67 -4.98 -17.90
N THR A 384 19.98 -5.22 -18.01
CA THR A 384 20.73 -5.00 -19.27
C THR A 384 20.86 -6.28 -20.06
N ALA A 385 20.95 -6.15 -21.38
CA ALA A 385 21.06 -7.28 -22.28
C ALA A 385 22.31 -8.12 -21.93
N GLY A 386 22.12 -9.44 -21.81
CA GLY A 386 23.11 -10.41 -21.34
C GLY A 386 22.97 -10.82 -19.87
N GLN A 387 22.14 -10.14 -19.08
CA GLN A 387 21.91 -10.51 -17.68
C GLN A 387 20.91 -11.67 -17.53
N SER A 388 21.08 -12.42 -16.44
CA SER A 388 20.20 -13.50 -16.04
C SER A 388 19.40 -13.15 -14.78
N ILE A 389 18.11 -13.47 -14.76
CA ILE A 389 17.21 -13.27 -13.62
C ILE A 389 16.50 -14.57 -13.26
N THR A 390 15.98 -14.66 -12.04
CA THR A 390 15.22 -15.83 -11.57
C THR A 390 13.74 -15.49 -11.43
N PHE A 391 12.88 -16.46 -11.72
CA PHE A 391 11.43 -16.35 -11.49
C PHE A 391 11.01 -17.29 -10.35
N THR A 392 10.13 -16.80 -9.48
CA THR A 392 9.55 -17.58 -8.39
C THR A 392 8.08 -17.80 -8.67
N ASN A 393 7.64 -19.06 -8.71
CA ASN A 393 6.23 -19.41 -8.75
C ASN A 393 5.58 -19.05 -7.40
N THR A 394 4.57 -18.19 -7.42
CA THR A 394 3.76 -17.81 -6.25
C THR A 394 2.29 -18.18 -6.43
N SER A 395 2.03 -19.14 -7.32
CA SER A 395 0.70 -19.64 -7.63
C SER A 395 0.12 -20.38 -6.43
N THR A 396 -1.20 -20.33 -6.32
CA THR A 396 -1.95 -20.95 -5.23
C THR A 396 -3.10 -21.74 -5.80
N GLY A 397 -3.51 -22.81 -5.12
CA GLY A 397 -4.67 -23.57 -5.55
C GLY A 397 -5.21 -24.44 -4.42
N PRO A 398 -6.36 -25.08 -4.67
CA PRO A 398 -7.02 -25.94 -3.71
C PRO A 398 -6.30 -27.28 -3.52
N ASN A 399 -5.55 -27.71 -4.54
CA ASN A 399 -4.73 -28.91 -4.53
C ASN A 399 -3.25 -28.54 -4.77
N PRO A 400 -2.30 -29.42 -4.40
CA PRO A 400 -0.91 -29.24 -4.76
C PRO A 400 -0.76 -29.04 -6.27
N ILE A 401 0.02 -28.02 -6.66
CA ILE A 401 0.32 -27.77 -8.07
C ILE A 401 1.17 -28.93 -8.60
N THR A 402 0.66 -29.62 -9.61
CA THR A 402 1.28 -30.82 -10.19
C THR A 402 2.00 -30.53 -11.50
N SER A 403 1.67 -29.43 -12.19
CA SER A 403 2.29 -29.06 -13.46
C SER A 403 2.54 -27.55 -13.56
N ASN A 404 3.61 -27.19 -14.27
CA ASN A 404 4.01 -25.82 -14.56
C ASN A 404 4.39 -25.72 -16.04
N SER A 405 4.05 -24.61 -16.67
CA SER A 405 4.44 -24.28 -18.05
C SER A 405 4.74 -22.79 -18.14
N TRP A 406 6.02 -22.46 -18.14
CA TRP A 406 6.54 -21.11 -18.27
C TRP A 406 6.80 -20.75 -19.72
N ASN A 407 6.49 -19.52 -20.09
CA ASN A 407 6.94 -18.87 -21.31
C ASN A 407 7.51 -17.49 -20.97
N PHE A 408 8.81 -17.31 -21.15
CA PHE A 408 9.54 -16.08 -20.81
C PHE A 408 9.63 -15.08 -21.96
N ASP A 409 9.10 -15.45 -23.14
CA ASP A 409 9.08 -14.63 -24.35
C ASP A 409 7.80 -14.89 -25.14
N VAL A 410 6.66 -14.58 -24.53
CA VAL A 410 5.32 -14.80 -25.15
C VAL A 410 5.20 -14.06 -26.47
N THR A 411 5.83 -12.89 -26.58
CA THR A 411 5.86 -12.05 -27.79
C THR A 411 6.85 -12.52 -28.85
N SER A 412 7.64 -13.57 -28.58
CA SER A 412 8.64 -14.13 -29.52
C SER A 412 9.66 -13.09 -30.03
N GLN A 413 10.14 -12.21 -29.16
CA GLN A 413 11.17 -11.21 -29.49
C GLN A 413 12.56 -11.84 -29.72
N GLY A 414 12.79 -13.03 -29.18
CA GLY A 414 14.06 -13.74 -29.26
C GLY A 414 15.10 -13.24 -28.26
N GLY A 415 16.22 -13.96 -28.17
CA GLY A 415 17.31 -13.63 -27.24
C GLY A 415 17.10 -14.11 -25.79
N VAL A 416 16.03 -14.84 -25.49
CA VAL A 416 15.74 -15.38 -24.16
C VAL A 416 16.20 -16.84 -24.05
N SER A 417 16.97 -17.16 -23.01
CA SER A 417 17.50 -18.51 -22.80
C SER A 417 17.49 -18.95 -21.32
N PRO A 418 16.80 -20.06 -20.98
CA PRO A 418 15.81 -20.74 -21.81
C PRO A 418 14.55 -19.89 -22.00
N SER A 419 13.86 -20.01 -23.14
CA SER A 419 12.62 -19.28 -23.43
C SER A 419 11.37 -19.90 -22.81
N THR A 420 11.43 -21.18 -22.42
CA THR A 420 10.35 -21.90 -21.74
C THR A 420 10.91 -22.80 -20.63
N SER A 421 10.05 -23.23 -19.69
CA SER A 421 10.39 -24.19 -18.64
C SER A 421 9.15 -24.92 -18.14
N THR A 422 9.29 -26.16 -17.67
CA THR A 422 8.23 -26.91 -16.98
C THR A 422 8.54 -27.17 -15.50
N ALA A 423 9.68 -26.68 -15.01
CA ALA A 423 10.08 -26.83 -13.62
C ALA A 423 9.25 -25.91 -12.70
N ALA A 424 8.93 -26.39 -11.49
CA ALA A 424 8.30 -25.57 -10.45
C ALA A 424 9.18 -24.36 -10.07
N THR A 425 10.50 -24.57 -10.05
CA THR A 425 11.50 -23.51 -9.95
C THR A 425 12.30 -23.50 -11.24
N PRO A 426 12.03 -22.58 -12.18
CA PRO A 426 12.79 -22.50 -13.42
C PRO A 426 14.26 -22.12 -13.15
N PRO A 427 15.20 -22.48 -14.04
CA PRO A 427 16.58 -21.99 -13.96
C PRO A 427 16.63 -20.46 -14.15
N SER A 428 17.81 -19.86 -13.94
CA SER A 428 18.01 -18.45 -14.29
C SER A 428 17.81 -18.23 -15.78
N ILE A 429 17.03 -17.22 -16.13
CA ILE A 429 16.65 -16.87 -17.50
C ILE A 429 17.47 -15.68 -17.97
N THR A 430 18.21 -15.85 -19.06
CA THR A 430 19.07 -14.82 -19.64
C THR A 430 18.36 -14.10 -20.78
N TYR A 431 18.40 -12.77 -20.79
CA TYR A 431 17.82 -11.96 -21.86
C TYR A 431 18.91 -11.20 -22.62
N ASN A 432 19.17 -11.56 -23.88
CA ASN A 432 20.29 -11.05 -24.68
C ASN A 432 19.93 -9.90 -25.62
N ASN A 433 18.65 -9.66 -25.88
CA ASN A 433 18.18 -8.59 -26.76
C ASN A 433 17.49 -7.51 -25.95
N ALA A 434 17.69 -6.25 -26.31
CA ALA A 434 16.93 -5.15 -25.73
C ALA A 434 15.46 -5.21 -26.15
N GLY A 435 14.55 -4.78 -25.27
CA GLY A 435 13.11 -4.84 -25.52
C GLY A 435 12.31 -5.04 -24.23
N THR A 436 10.99 -5.16 -24.39
CA THR A 436 10.08 -5.44 -23.27
C THR A 436 9.42 -6.80 -23.45
N TYR A 437 9.61 -7.72 -22.52
CA TYR A 437 9.18 -9.10 -22.65
C TYR A 437 7.91 -9.35 -21.85
N THR A 438 6.94 -10.00 -22.49
CA THR A 438 5.77 -10.57 -21.81
C THR A 438 6.10 -11.97 -21.32
N VAL A 439 5.81 -12.24 -20.05
CA VAL A 439 6.05 -13.54 -19.41
C VAL A 439 4.72 -14.15 -19.02
N SER A 440 4.55 -15.45 -19.21
CA SER A 440 3.40 -16.21 -18.71
C SER A 440 3.79 -17.46 -17.96
N LEU A 441 2.92 -17.86 -17.03
CA LEU A 441 2.97 -19.11 -16.30
C LEU A 441 1.58 -19.73 -16.33
N THR A 442 1.48 -20.95 -16.86
CA THR A 442 0.32 -21.81 -16.67
C THR A 442 0.64 -22.86 -15.60
N VAL A 443 -0.20 -22.97 -14.59
CA VAL A 443 -0.12 -24.05 -13.58
C VAL A 443 -1.32 -24.97 -13.68
N GLY A 444 -1.13 -26.23 -13.28
CA GLY A 444 -2.20 -27.22 -13.20
C GLY A 444 -2.13 -28.03 -11.92
N ASP A 445 -3.29 -28.40 -11.38
CA ASP A 445 -3.43 -29.16 -10.13
C ASP A 445 -3.94 -30.59 -10.34
N GLY A 446 -4.01 -31.02 -11.61
CA GLY A 446 -4.54 -32.32 -12.04
C GLY A 446 -6.05 -32.31 -12.30
N THR A 447 -6.78 -31.28 -11.85
CA THR A 447 -8.23 -31.12 -12.08
C THR A 447 -8.58 -29.88 -12.87
N SER A 448 -7.80 -28.80 -12.70
CA SER A 448 -7.96 -27.50 -13.34
C SER A 448 -6.60 -26.92 -13.71
N ASN A 449 -6.61 -25.96 -14.64
CA ASN A 449 -5.44 -25.20 -15.04
C ASN A 449 -5.79 -23.70 -14.97
N ASP A 450 -4.80 -22.88 -14.63
CA ASP A 450 -4.91 -21.43 -14.64
C ASP A 450 -3.65 -20.80 -15.23
N THR A 451 -3.76 -19.59 -15.81
CA THR A 451 -2.64 -18.91 -16.50
C THR A 451 -2.55 -17.44 -16.13
N GLU A 452 -1.38 -17.03 -15.67
CA GLU A 452 -1.03 -15.64 -15.44
C GLU A 452 -0.13 -15.14 -16.57
N THR A 453 -0.44 -13.96 -17.11
CA THR A 453 0.36 -13.31 -18.16
C THR A 453 0.63 -11.87 -17.78
N LYS A 454 1.91 -11.55 -17.57
CA LYS A 454 2.37 -10.19 -17.25
C LYS A 454 2.95 -9.55 -18.51
N ASN A 455 2.21 -8.59 -19.06
CA ASN A 455 2.57 -7.86 -20.27
C ASN A 455 3.71 -6.87 -20.01
N ALA A 456 4.69 -6.81 -20.91
CA ALA A 456 5.86 -5.91 -20.80
C ALA A 456 6.55 -5.99 -19.42
N TYR A 457 6.59 -7.19 -18.84
CA TYR A 457 7.00 -7.41 -17.46
C TYR A 457 8.49 -7.24 -17.23
N ILE A 458 9.32 -7.67 -18.18
CA ILE A 458 10.77 -7.50 -18.12
C ILE A 458 11.19 -6.47 -19.16
N THR A 459 11.86 -5.40 -18.74
CA THR A 459 12.49 -4.42 -19.63
C THR A 459 13.98 -4.71 -19.71
N VAL A 460 14.49 -4.95 -20.91
CA VAL A 460 15.90 -5.21 -21.17
C VAL A 460 16.46 -4.02 -21.92
N LEU A 461 17.41 -3.34 -21.29
CA LEU A 461 18.14 -2.22 -21.87
C LEU A 461 19.25 -2.76 -22.78
N THR A 462 19.62 -2.02 -23.82
CA THR A 462 20.75 -2.36 -24.68
C THR A 462 22.03 -2.54 -23.86
N ALA A 463 22.77 -3.62 -24.15
CA ALA A 463 24.10 -3.83 -23.56
C ALA A 463 24.99 -2.63 -23.93
N GLY A 464 25.58 -1.99 -22.92
CA GLY A 464 26.34 -0.74 -23.10
C GLY A 464 25.60 0.55 -22.70
N SER A 465 24.50 0.46 -21.94
CA SER A 465 23.86 1.64 -21.34
C SER A 465 24.86 2.40 -20.45
N GLN A 466 25.08 3.67 -20.79
CA GLN A 466 26.12 4.58 -20.29
C GLN A 466 26.14 4.71 -18.77
N VAL A 467 27.33 4.66 -18.17
CA VAL A 467 27.61 5.30 -16.89
C VAL A 467 28.42 6.56 -17.21
N CYS A 468 27.72 7.69 -17.38
CA CYS A 468 28.37 9.00 -17.36
C CYS A 468 28.47 9.43 -15.92
N ASP A 469 29.70 9.51 -15.43
CA ASP A 469 30.07 9.81 -14.06
C ASP A 469 30.75 11.18 -14.02
N SER A 470 30.07 12.21 -13.53
CA SER A 470 30.72 13.50 -13.28
C SER A 470 31.35 13.57 -11.88
N THR A 471 31.96 12.50 -11.37
CA THR A 471 32.80 12.55 -10.15
C THR A 471 33.97 13.53 -10.22
N ALA A 472 34.20 14.21 -11.35
CA ALA A 472 35.15 15.31 -11.48
C ALA A 472 34.55 16.71 -11.41
N ALA A 473 33.24 16.85 -11.20
CA ALA A 473 32.68 18.14 -10.86
C ALA A 473 33.14 18.49 -9.44
N THR A 474 34.36 19.03 -9.31
CA THR A 474 34.88 19.62 -8.08
C THR A 474 34.27 20.99 -7.79
N TRP A 475 33.25 21.42 -8.54
CA TRP A 475 32.59 22.69 -8.29
C TRP A 475 31.43 22.51 -7.30
N ASP A 476 31.81 22.38 -6.04
CA ASP A 476 30.93 22.47 -4.87
C ASP A 476 30.93 23.93 -4.38
N LEU A 477 29.82 24.65 -4.56
CA LEU A 477 29.61 25.99 -4.00
C LEU A 477 29.79 26.01 -2.46
N GLY A 478 29.58 24.87 -1.79
CA GLY A 478 29.78 24.70 -0.35
C GLY A 478 31.25 24.70 0.08
N GLN A 479 32.19 24.30 -0.78
CA GLN A 479 33.64 24.40 -0.50
C GLN A 479 34.25 25.75 -0.90
N HIS A 480 33.60 26.49 -1.80
CA HIS A 480 34.19 27.71 -2.39
C HIS A 480 33.65 29.03 -1.87
N GLY A 481 32.69 29.04 -0.93
CA GLY A 481 32.47 30.17 0.01
C GLY A 481 32.09 31.55 -0.55
N GLY A 482 31.85 31.70 -1.86
CA GLY A 482 31.64 32.98 -2.54
C GLY A 482 30.35 33.09 -3.38
N GLN A 483 29.98 34.32 -3.75
CA GLN A 483 28.91 34.57 -4.74
C GLN A 483 29.46 34.35 -6.16
N THR A 484 28.85 33.51 -6.98
CA THR A 484 29.28 33.39 -8.39
C THR A 484 28.96 34.67 -9.17
N GLY A 485 29.94 35.20 -9.90
CA GLY A 485 29.78 36.46 -10.62
C GLY A 485 30.80 36.67 -11.74
N ALA A 486 30.58 37.68 -12.56
CA ALA A 486 31.61 38.25 -13.42
C ALA A 486 32.38 39.30 -12.60
N TYR A 487 33.61 38.96 -12.21
CA TYR A 487 34.43 39.81 -11.34
C TYR A 487 35.21 40.83 -12.15
N THR A 488 35.34 42.06 -11.62
CA THR A 488 36.10 43.15 -12.25
C THR A 488 37.36 43.47 -11.47
N TRP A 489 38.39 43.93 -12.17
CA TRP A 489 39.57 44.52 -11.56
C TRP A 489 39.20 45.83 -10.84
N GLY A 490 39.92 46.16 -9.76
CA GLY A 490 39.95 47.52 -9.21
C GLY A 490 40.57 48.51 -10.21
N PRO A 491 40.69 49.81 -9.87
CA PRO A 491 41.33 50.80 -10.75
C PRO A 491 42.83 50.52 -10.88
N ASP A 492 43.21 49.65 -11.80
CA ASP A 492 44.56 49.29 -12.18
C ASP A 492 44.50 48.79 -13.62
N CYS A 493 44.79 49.68 -14.57
CA CYS A 493 46.03 49.65 -15.35
C CYS A 493 46.59 51.08 -15.44
N ASN A 494 47.53 51.40 -14.54
CA ASN A 494 48.08 52.76 -14.36
C ASN A 494 47.05 53.87 -14.05
N GLY A 495 45.90 53.52 -13.44
CA GLY A 495 44.94 54.48 -12.88
C GLY A 495 44.21 55.39 -13.87
N SER A 496 44.22 55.08 -15.18
CA SER A 496 43.70 55.99 -16.23
C SER A 496 42.67 55.38 -17.20
N LEU A 497 42.30 54.10 -17.04
CA LEU A 497 41.31 53.41 -17.90
C LEU A 497 40.18 52.78 -17.06
N PRO A 498 38.94 52.65 -17.61
CA PRO A 498 37.82 52.06 -16.89
C PRO A 498 37.98 50.54 -16.68
N SER A 499 37.36 50.04 -15.61
CA SER A 499 37.33 48.65 -15.12
C SER A 499 37.10 47.58 -16.20
N GLY A 500 37.91 46.52 -16.20
CA GLY A 500 37.73 45.30 -17.01
C GLY A 500 37.44 44.06 -16.15
N TYR A 501 37.17 42.91 -16.79
CA TYR A 501 36.86 41.65 -16.09
C TYR A 501 38.14 40.85 -15.73
N ILE A 502 38.15 40.20 -14.57
CA ILE A 502 39.29 39.37 -14.13
C ILE A 502 39.44 38.14 -15.04
N LEU A 503 38.34 37.45 -15.32
CA LEU A 503 38.28 36.28 -16.21
C LEU A 503 37.61 36.62 -17.56
N GLY A 504 37.85 37.84 -18.06
CA GLY A 504 37.28 38.32 -19.31
C GLY A 504 38.09 39.48 -19.84
N GLN A 505 37.61 40.18 -20.88
CA GLN A 505 38.46 41.21 -21.47
C GLN A 505 38.77 42.32 -20.47
N ASN A 506 40.04 42.69 -20.50
CA ASN A 506 40.64 43.69 -19.65
C ASN A 506 41.79 44.36 -20.41
N CYS A 507 42.46 45.29 -19.76
CA CYS A 507 43.53 46.08 -20.35
C CYS A 507 44.88 45.36 -20.47
N TYR A 508 45.02 44.15 -19.93
CA TYR A 508 46.20 43.30 -20.13
C TYR A 508 46.18 42.56 -21.47
N ASN A 509 45.09 42.72 -22.25
CA ASN A 509 44.87 42.04 -23.54
C ASN A 509 45.00 40.51 -23.42
N ASP A 510 44.54 39.97 -22.28
CA ASP A 510 44.43 38.53 -22.06
C ASP A 510 43.52 37.93 -23.12
N ASN A 511 44.00 36.87 -23.77
CA ASN A 511 43.33 36.29 -24.92
C ASN A 511 42.76 34.89 -24.63
N GLY A 512 42.65 34.51 -23.36
CA GLY A 512 42.01 33.28 -22.93
C GLY A 512 42.15 33.00 -21.44
N TRP A 513 41.28 32.12 -20.96
CA TRP A 513 41.23 31.68 -19.56
C TRP A 513 40.98 30.19 -19.50
N ALA A 514 41.65 29.52 -18.56
CA ALA A 514 41.54 28.08 -18.36
C ALA A 514 41.46 27.77 -16.86
N ASP A 515 40.42 27.03 -16.46
CA ASP A 515 40.25 26.54 -15.11
C ASP A 515 40.83 25.13 -14.98
N LYS A 516 41.63 24.91 -13.95
CA LYS A 516 42.25 23.61 -13.66
C LYS A 516 41.24 22.71 -12.96
N ILE A 517 40.98 21.55 -13.53
CA ILE A 517 40.12 20.52 -12.95
C ILE A 517 41.00 19.44 -12.31
N PRO A 518 41.06 19.35 -10.97
CA PRO A 518 41.67 18.20 -10.29
C PRO A 518 40.83 16.96 -10.57
N TYR A 519 41.46 15.90 -11.08
CA TYR A 519 40.77 14.68 -11.45
C TYR A 519 41.37 13.43 -10.82
N THR A 520 40.58 12.76 -9.99
CA THR A 520 40.95 11.51 -9.28
C THR A 520 39.92 10.39 -9.48
N GLY A 521 38.94 10.55 -10.38
CA GLY A 521 37.83 9.61 -10.61
C GLY A 521 38.15 8.45 -11.58
N SER A 522 37.15 7.57 -11.82
CA SER A 522 37.27 6.35 -12.64
C SER A 522 36.90 6.50 -14.13
N GLY A 523 36.28 7.61 -14.51
CA GLY A 523 36.02 8.02 -15.90
C GLY A 523 37.29 8.19 -16.75
N THR A 524 37.14 8.00 -18.06
CA THR A 524 38.28 8.03 -19.00
C THR A 524 38.10 9.00 -20.15
N PHE A 525 36.89 9.57 -20.31
CA PHE A 525 36.57 10.49 -21.41
C PHE A 525 35.74 11.68 -20.92
N LEU A 526 36.22 12.91 -21.12
CA LEU A 526 35.38 14.11 -21.03
C LEU A 526 34.51 14.20 -22.28
N THR A 527 33.20 14.38 -22.10
CA THR A 527 32.24 14.38 -23.21
C THR A 527 31.42 15.66 -23.32
N ASP A 528 31.13 16.33 -22.20
CA ASP A 528 30.49 17.65 -22.20
C ASP A 528 31.13 18.55 -21.16
N VAL A 529 30.90 19.85 -21.29
CA VAL A 529 31.24 20.86 -20.30
C VAL A 529 30.07 21.83 -20.19
N ILE A 530 29.66 22.17 -18.97
CA ILE A 530 28.74 23.26 -18.71
C ILE A 530 29.55 24.48 -18.25
N TYR A 531 29.31 25.63 -18.89
CA TYR A 531 29.95 26.90 -18.56
C TYR A 531 28.93 27.94 -18.10
N TYR A 532 29.36 28.89 -17.29
CA TYR A 532 28.62 30.12 -17.01
C TYR A 532 29.42 31.34 -17.46
N PHE A 533 28.84 32.15 -18.35
CA PHE A 533 29.47 33.34 -18.89
C PHE A 533 28.66 34.61 -18.61
N SER A 534 29.34 35.75 -18.71
CA SER A 534 28.73 37.05 -18.98
C SER A 534 29.23 37.55 -20.34
N THR A 535 28.30 37.84 -21.25
CA THR A 535 28.61 38.09 -22.66
C THR A 535 27.83 39.25 -23.27
N SER A 536 28.42 39.89 -24.28
CA SER A 536 27.75 40.81 -25.20
C SER A 536 28.45 40.78 -26.56
N GLY A 537 27.72 40.92 -27.66
CA GLY A 537 28.31 40.99 -29.00
C GLY A 537 28.22 39.68 -29.82
N THR A 538 28.95 39.63 -30.93
CA THR A 538 28.78 38.64 -32.00
C THR A 538 30.08 38.02 -32.51
N GLY A 539 31.23 38.35 -31.90
CA GLY A 539 32.51 37.71 -32.18
C GLY A 539 32.54 36.21 -31.87
N ASN A 540 33.68 35.59 -32.13
CA ASN A 540 33.88 34.16 -31.92
C ASN A 540 34.85 33.90 -30.75
N VAL A 541 34.56 32.87 -29.97
CA VAL A 541 35.49 32.30 -28.99
C VAL A 541 35.69 30.81 -29.25
N ASN A 542 36.82 30.27 -28.82
CA ASN A 542 37.09 28.85 -28.90
C ASN A 542 36.97 28.24 -27.51
N LEU A 543 35.94 27.43 -27.29
CA LEU A 543 35.86 26.56 -26.12
C LEU A 543 36.88 25.45 -26.27
N LYS A 544 37.64 25.17 -25.21
CA LYS A 544 38.80 24.30 -25.26
C LYS A 544 38.97 23.46 -24.00
N VAL A 545 39.53 22.29 -24.21
CA VAL A 545 40.05 21.40 -23.18
C VAL A 545 41.54 21.24 -23.44
N TRP A 546 42.37 21.45 -22.43
CA TRP A 546 43.81 21.25 -22.50
C TRP A 546 44.26 20.15 -21.54
N GLY A 547 45.29 19.40 -21.93
CA GLY A 547 46.06 18.58 -21.00
C GLY A 547 46.93 19.46 -20.10
N VAL A 548 47.65 18.83 -19.17
CA VAL A 548 48.59 19.52 -18.27
C VAL A 548 50.00 19.45 -18.85
N ASN A 549 50.70 20.59 -18.86
CA ASN A 549 52.13 20.67 -19.18
C ASN A 549 52.85 21.49 -18.09
N ALA A 550 53.76 20.84 -17.34
CA ALA A 550 54.51 21.47 -16.24
C ALA A 550 53.66 22.28 -15.24
N GLY A 551 52.41 21.85 -15.02
CA GLY A 551 51.47 22.51 -14.10
C GLY A 551 50.54 23.56 -14.73
N ALA A 552 50.79 23.96 -15.98
CA ALA A 552 49.99 24.92 -16.75
C ALA A 552 49.20 24.24 -17.90
N PRO A 553 48.26 24.94 -18.58
CA PRO A 553 47.58 24.38 -19.75
C PRO A 553 48.54 24.03 -20.89
N GLY A 554 48.41 22.81 -21.41
CA GLY A 554 49.31 22.20 -22.41
C GLY A 554 48.66 21.98 -23.78
N SER A 555 48.74 20.74 -24.30
CA SER A 555 48.17 20.37 -25.59
C SER A 555 46.63 20.42 -25.58
N VAL A 556 46.02 20.91 -26.66
CA VAL A 556 44.56 20.90 -26.82
C VAL A 556 44.08 19.47 -27.03
N LEU A 557 43.13 19.02 -26.20
CA LEU A 557 42.50 17.69 -26.25
C LEU A 557 41.16 17.73 -27.00
N ALA A 558 40.42 18.83 -26.87
CA ALA A 558 39.18 19.09 -27.61
C ALA A 558 38.99 20.60 -27.79
N GLN A 559 38.35 21.02 -28.88
CA GLN A 559 38.03 22.42 -29.12
C GLN A 559 36.80 22.59 -30.03
N GLN A 560 36.08 23.70 -29.86
CA GLN A 560 35.03 24.14 -30.76
C GLN A 560 34.95 25.67 -30.79
N THR A 561 34.90 26.24 -31.99
CA THR A 561 34.61 27.66 -32.18
C THR A 561 33.11 27.89 -32.10
N VAL A 562 32.69 28.83 -31.27
CA VAL A 562 31.29 29.22 -31.06
C VAL A 562 31.16 30.75 -31.13
N GLN A 563 30.00 31.22 -31.60
CA GLN A 563 29.69 32.65 -31.57
C GLN A 563 29.34 33.07 -30.15
N ILE A 564 29.75 34.28 -29.73
CA ILE A 564 29.43 34.83 -28.40
C ILE A 564 27.92 34.85 -28.14
N SER A 565 27.12 35.09 -29.18
CA SER A 565 25.65 35.06 -29.14
C SER A 565 25.05 33.68 -28.82
N GLN A 566 25.82 32.60 -28.94
CA GLN A 566 25.41 31.24 -28.60
C GLN A 566 25.74 30.85 -27.14
N LEU A 567 26.49 31.71 -26.44
CA LEU A 567 26.82 31.50 -25.03
C LEU A 567 25.70 32.07 -24.16
N GLY A 568 25.37 31.36 -23.09
CA GLY A 568 24.52 31.85 -22.01
C GLY A 568 25.11 33.10 -21.36
N ASN A 569 24.23 34.00 -20.89
CA ASN A 569 24.60 35.28 -20.29
C ASN A 569 23.90 35.45 -18.94
N GLY A 570 24.54 36.16 -18.01
CA GLY A 570 23.90 36.59 -16.77
C GLY A 570 23.47 35.45 -15.85
N GLY A 571 24.17 34.30 -15.91
CA GLY A 571 23.87 33.12 -15.11
C GLY A 571 23.17 31.99 -15.84
N THR A 572 22.73 32.18 -17.09
CA THR A 572 22.25 31.06 -17.93
C THR A 572 23.42 30.14 -18.31
N PRO A 573 23.31 28.81 -18.10
CA PRO A 573 24.38 27.89 -18.45
C PRO A 573 24.52 27.71 -19.96
N THR A 574 25.75 27.49 -20.40
CA THR A 574 26.08 27.03 -21.76
C THR A 574 26.50 25.57 -21.68
N LEU A 575 25.72 24.67 -22.25
CA LEU A 575 26.20 23.31 -22.48
C LEU A 575 27.06 23.26 -23.75
N TRP A 576 28.27 22.75 -23.60
CA TRP A 576 29.13 22.38 -24.70
C TRP A 576 29.34 20.86 -24.74
N THR A 577 28.70 20.18 -25.68
CA THR A 577 29.04 18.80 -26.03
C THR A 577 30.28 18.78 -26.92
N LEU A 578 31.31 18.06 -26.50
CA LEU A 578 32.57 18.01 -27.22
C LEU A 578 32.36 17.33 -28.59
N PRO A 579 32.86 17.92 -29.69
CA PRO A 579 32.82 17.28 -31.01
C PRO A 579 33.52 15.92 -31.06
N THR A 580 34.50 15.72 -30.18
CA THR A 580 35.18 14.44 -29.96
C THR A 580 35.52 14.33 -28.49
N ALA A 581 35.13 13.22 -27.87
CA ALA A 581 35.39 12.99 -26.45
C ALA A 581 36.90 13.05 -26.15
N ALA A 582 37.29 13.86 -25.17
CA ALA A 582 38.69 14.02 -24.79
C ALA A 582 39.09 12.90 -23.81
N SER A 583 40.05 12.06 -24.20
CA SER A 583 40.59 11.06 -23.28
C SER A 583 41.36 11.74 -22.16
N LEU A 584 41.04 11.35 -20.92
CA LEU A 584 41.63 11.92 -19.72
C LEU A 584 42.65 10.95 -19.12
N ASN A 585 43.77 11.49 -18.64
CA ASN A 585 44.83 10.75 -17.98
C ASN A 585 45.38 11.54 -16.77
N GLY A 586 44.46 11.94 -15.89
CA GLY A 586 44.70 12.82 -14.74
C GLY A 586 44.08 14.21 -14.91
N ASN A 587 44.62 15.18 -14.16
CA ASN A 587 44.15 16.57 -14.18
C ASN A 587 44.14 17.15 -15.61
N PHE A 588 43.21 18.06 -15.87
CA PHE A 588 43.07 18.73 -17.16
C PHE A 588 42.61 20.18 -16.94
N PHE A 589 42.56 20.95 -18.02
CA PHE A 589 42.09 22.33 -18.00
C PHE A 589 40.93 22.51 -18.96
N VAL A 590 39.98 23.35 -18.58
CA VAL A 590 38.81 23.67 -19.38
C VAL A 590 38.57 25.16 -19.38
N GLY A 591 38.19 25.73 -20.51
CA GLY A 591 38.02 27.17 -20.63
C GLY A 591 37.87 27.62 -22.07
N HIS A 592 38.31 28.83 -22.36
CA HIS A 592 38.18 29.42 -23.68
C HIS A 592 39.36 30.32 -24.05
N ASP A 593 39.61 30.46 -25.35
CA ASP A 593 40.53 31.47 -25.87
C ASP A 593 39.99 32.15 -27.13
N HIS A 594 40.59 33.27 -27.50
CA HIS A 594 40.23 34.07 -28.67
C HIS A 594 41.49 34.75 -29.24
N THR A 595 41.48 35.11 -30.53
CA THR A 595 42.63 35.79 -31.18
C THR A 595 42.45 37.29 -31.20
N THR A 596 41.26 37.78 -31.55
CA THR A 596 40.86 39.20 -31.51
C THR A 596 39.33 39.26 -31.52
N LEU A 597 38.74 40.01 -30.60
CA LEU A 597 37.30 40.23 -30.53
C LEU A 597 36.94 41.56 -31.20
N ASN A 598 35.74 41.68 -31.75
CA ASN A 598 35.32 42.92 -32.40
C ASN A 598 35.13 44.01 -31.35
N ASN A 599 35.21 45.28 -31.78
CA ASN A 599 34.97 46.41 -30.89
C ASN A 599 33.54 46.34 -30.31
N GLY A 600 33.42 46.23 -28.98
CA GLY A 600 32.15 46.09 -28.26
C GLY A 600 31.75 44.65 -27.91
N ASP A 601 32.48 43.63 -28.40
CA ASP A 601 32.29 42.26 -27.92
C ASP A 601 32.80 42.15 -26.47
N THR A 602 32.02 41.51 -25.60
CA THR A 602 32.43 41.13 -24.25
C THR A 602 32.23 39.64 -23.96
N VAL A 603 33.21 39.01 -23.33
CA VAL A 603 33.13 37.64 -22.81
C VAL A 603 33.91 37.56 -21.50
N ALA A 604 33.25 37.10 -20.45
CA ALA A 604 33.86 36.82 -19.15
C ALA A 604 33.36 35.46 -18.64
N LEU A 605 34.28 34.56 -18.30
CA LEU A 605 33.95 33.35 -17.57
C LEU A 605 33.57 33.76 -16.15
N MET A 606 32.38 33.37 -15.69
CA MET A 606 31.99 33.62 -14.31
C MET A 606 32.90 32.81 -13.38
N ALA A 607 33.11 33.30 -12.16
CA ALA A 607 33.96 32.65 -11.17
C ALA A 607 33.41 32.84 -9.76
N ALA A 608 34.02 32.19 -8.79
CA ALA A 608 33.89 32.48 -7.38
C ALA A 608 35.28 32.77 -6.77
N PRO A 609 35.40 33.72 -5.83
CA PRO A 609 36.62 33.90 -5.04
C PRO A 609 36.81 32.69 -4.13
N THR A 610 38.04 32.18 -4.04
CA THR A 610 38.36 30.97 -3.26
C THR A 610 39.57 31.24 -2.34
N GLY A 611 39.94 30.25 -1.53
CA GLY A 611 41.22 30.26 -0.78
C GLY A 611 42.37 29.57 -1.52
N THR A 612 42.15 29.10 -2.75
CA THR A 612 43.16 28.43 -3.58
C THR A 612 42.78 28.61 -5.05
N ASN A 613 43.62 29.30 -5.81
CA ASN A 613 43.40 29.55 -7.23
C ASN A 613 43.42 28.26 -8.08
N THR A 614 42.50 28.17 -9.04
CA THR A 614 42.50 27.15 -10.11
C THR A 614 42.62 27.74 -11.52
N VAL A 615 42.56 29.06 -11.65
CA VAL A 615 42.40 29.75 -12.95
C VAL A 615 43.73 30.25 -13.50
N TRP A 616 43.92 30.09 -14.80
CA TRP A 616 45.07 30.57 -15.56
C TRP A 616 44.63 31.56 -16.64
N ALA A 617 45.39 32.64 -16.82
CA ALA A 617 45.20 33.63 -17.88
C ALA A 617 46.21 33.41 -19.01
N LYS A 618 45.79 33.61 -20.26
CA LYS A 618 46.63 33.49 -21.44
C LYS A 618 47.08 34.88 -21.89
N GLU A 619 48.31 35.21 -21.55
CA GLU A 619 48.97 36.48 -21.90
C GLU A 619 49.82 36.33 -23.16
N THR A 620 50.32 37.47 -23.69
CA THR A 620 51.21 37.50 -24.86
C THR A 620 52.51 36.67 -24.65
N GLY A 621 52.90 36.42 -23.40
CA GLY A 621 54.07 35.61 -23.01
C GLY A 621 53.79 34.13 -22.71
N GLY A 622 52.51 33.70 -22.68
CA GLY A 622 52.11 32.34 -22.30
C GLY A 622 51.06 32.31 -21.20
N TRP A 623 50.89 31.14 -20.58
CA TRP A 623 49.95 30.95 -19.48
C TRP A 623 50.52 31.44 -18.15
N VAL A 624 49.73 32.23 -17.42
CA VAL A 624 50.07 32.78 -16.10
C VAL A 624 49.04 32.31 -15.07
N ASP A 625 49.53 31.85 -13.92
CA ASP A 625 48.71 31.48 -12.76
C ASP A 625 48.16 32.76 -12.12
N LEU A 626 46.84 32.89 -11.99
CA LEU A 626 46.20 34.09 -11.47
C LEU A 626 46.58 34.39 -10.00
N ALA A 627 47.01 33.36 -9.25
CA ALA A 627 47.55 33.54 -7.89
C ALA A 627 48.77 34.46 -7.84
N THR A 628 49.50 34.62 -8.95
CA THR A 628 50.63 35.56 -9.09
C THR A 628 50.20 37.01 -8.83
N TYR A 629 48.93 37.32 -9.09
CA TYR A 629 48.32 38.62 -8.85
C TYR A 629 47.62 38.72 -7.49
N SER A 630 47.85 37.77 -6.57
CA SER A 630 47.13 37.65 -5.30
C SER A 630 45.61 37.50 -5.46
N LEU A 631 45.19 36.86 -6.55
CA LEU A 631 43.80 36.56 -6.84
C LEU A 631 43.57 35.05 -6.85
N ASP A 632 42.81 34.58 -5.87
CA ASP A 632 42.38 33.19 -5.77
C ASP A 632 40.94 33.06 -6.27
N HIS A 633 40.77 32.47 -7.46
CA HIS A 633 39.46 32.24 -8.06
C HIS A 633 39.34 30.80 -8.57
N SER A 634 38.09 30.35 -8.69
CA SER A 634 37.72 29.12 -9.40
C SER A 634 36.67 29.42 -10.45
N GLY A 635 36.91 28.95 -11.68
CA GLY A 635 36.04 29.18 -12.82
C GLY A 635 34.72 28.42 -12.73
N ALA A 636 33.67 29.02 -13.28
CA ALA A 636 32.33 28.45 -13.30
C ALA A 636 32.14 27.39 -14.40
N VAL A 637 32.79 26.24 -14.20
CA VAL A 637 32.90 25.18 -15.19
C VAL A 637 32.58 23.83 -14.59
N ILE A 638 31.75 23.03 -15.27
CA ILE A 638 31.33 21.70 -14.82
C ILE A 638 31.61 20.67 -15.92
N PRO A 639 32.66 19.86 -15.78
CA PRO A 639 32.98 18.81 -16.73
C PRO A 639 32.09 17.58 -16.55
N VAL A 640 31.60 17.02 -17.66
CA VAL A 640 30.84 15.75 -17.72
C VAL A 640 31.74 14.65 -18.26
N ILE A 641 32.23 13.80 -17.36
CA ILE A 641 33.14 12.69 -17.68
C ILE A 641 32.33 11.39 -17.77
N CYS A 642 32.71 10.51 -18.70
CA CYS A 642 32.08 9.21 -18.90
C CYS A 642 33.14 8.11 -19.01
N ASN A 643 32.71 6.87 -18.77
CA ASN A 643 33.57 5.68 -18.88
C ASN A 643 33.80 5.20 -20.32
N SER A 644 33.16 5.81 -21.33
CA SER A 644 33.28 5.42 -22.75
C SER A 644 33.18 6.60 -23.72
N ALA A 645 33.79 6.47 -24.90
CA ALA A 645 34.02 7.55 -25.88
C ALA A 645 32.92 7.77 -26.96
N THR A 646 31.76 7.10 -26.90
CA THR A 646 30.81 7.09 -28.01
C THR A 646 29.76 8.22 -27.98
N THR A 647 29.37 8.67 -29.18
CA THR A 647 28.42 9.76 -29.49
C THR A 647 26.98 9.26 -29.72
N GLY A 648 26.50 8.30 -28.92
CA GLY A 648 25.10 7.85 -29.01
C GLY A 648 24.10 8.96 -28.63
N GLU A 649 22.83 8.84 -29.03
CA GLU A 649 21.77 9.75 -28.54
C GLU A 649 21.76 9.70 -27.01
N LYS A 650 22.32 10.74 -26.41
CA LYS A 650 22.29 10.96 -24.97
C LYS A 650 20.86 11.31 -24.60
N GLU A 651 20.26 10.56 -23.68
CA GLU A 651 19.02 10.94 -23.00
C GLU A 651 19.25 12.08 -21.98
N ILE A 652 20.29 12.90 -22.21
CA ILE A 652 20.64 14.06 -21.42
C ILE A 652 20.68 15.21 -22.43
N LEU A 653 19.71 16.13 -22.27
CA LEU A 653 19.61 17.46 -22.90
C LEU A 653 18.76 17.55 -24.18
N GLY A 654 17.60 16.90 -24.17
CA GLY A 654 16.46 17.36 -24.98
C GLY A 654 15.81 18.54 -24.28
N ASP A 655 16.18 19.76 -24.70
CA ASP A 655 15.90 21.06 -24.08
C ASP A 655 16.40 21.19 -22.63
N LEU A 656 17.01 22.32 -22.28
CA LEU A 656 17.40 22.64 -20.91
C LEU A 656 16.13 22.88 -20.06
N ASP A 657 15.38 21.81 -19.77
CA ASP A 657 14.49 21.77 -18.61
C ASP A 657 15.31 22.21 -17.39
N GLU A 658 14.74 23.02 -16.52
CA GLU A 658 15.41 23.76 -15.44
C GLU A 658 16.30 22.93 -14.48
N ILE A 659 16.36 21.60 -14.62
CA ILE A 659 16.95 20.66 -13.67
C ILE A 659 17.65 19.48 -14.36
N LEU A 660 18.94 19.29 -14.08
CA LEU A 660 19.75 18.14 -14.47
C LEU A 660 19.96 17.20 -13.28
N VAL A 661 19.94 15.89 -13.52
CA VAL A 661 20.20 14.86 -12.50
C VAL A 661 21.19 13.82 -13.06
N PHE A 662 22.29 13.59 -12.35
CA PHE A 662 23.38 12.71 -12.80
C PHE A 662 24.17 12.16 -11.61
N PRO A 663 24.90 11.02 -11.73
CA PRO A 663 24.84 10.06 -12.82
C PRO A 663 23.47 9.36 -12.86
N ASN A 664 23.04 8.93 -14.05
CA ASN A 664 21.87 8.10 -14.22
C ASN A 664 22.15 7.09 -15.35
N PRO A 665 22.45 5.82 -15.04
CA PRO A 665 22.33 5.15 -13.73
C PRO A 665 23.40 5.59 -12.70
N SER A 666 23.08 5.53 -11.41
CA SER A 666 23.95 5.89 -10.28
C SER A 666 24.30 4.70 -9.39
N ASN A 667 25.46 4.74 -8.74
CA ASN A 667 25.87 3.79 -7.70
C ASN A 667 25.31 4.12 -6.30
N GLY A 668 24.50 5.17 -6.18
CA GLY A 668 23.97 5.69 -4.91
C GLY A 668 24.27 7.16 -4.68
N THR A 669 25.31 7.73 -5.29
CA THR A 669 25.56 9.18 -5.22
C THR A 669 24.94 9.88 -6.42
N LEU A 670 24.15 10.93 -6.18
CA LEU A 670 23.39 11.70 -7.16
C LEU A 670 23.73 13.17 -7.02
N ASN A 671 23.84 13.86 -8.14
CA ASN A 671 24.03 15.29 -8.25
C ASN A 671 22.85 15.88 -9.01
N ILE A 672 22.35 17.01 -8.51
CA ILE A 672 21.23 17.74 -9.09
C ILE A 672 21.71 19.16 -9.36
N ALA A 673 21.56 19.62 -10.59
CA ALA A 673 21.90 20.98 -11.01
C ALA A 673 20.65 21.71 -11.48
N LEU A 674 20.43 22.93 -10.99
CA LEU A 674 19.38 23.83 -11.43
C LEU A 674 19.98 24.86 -12.38
N THR A 675 19.22 25.25 -13.40
CA THR A 675 19.63 26.30 -14.34
C THR A 675 19.58 27.70 -13.72
N GLU A 676 18.79 27.89 -12.66
CA GLU A 676 18.62 29.15 -11.94
C GLU A 676 18.64 28.94 -10.42
N LYS A 677 19.00 29.98 -9.66
CA LYS A 677 19.09 29.90 -8.20
C LYS A 677 17.68 30.11 -7.61
N LYS A 678 17.10 29.09 -7.00
CA LYS A 678 15.74 29.11 -6.43
C LYS A 678 15.68 28.36 -5.10
N GLU A 679 14.75 28.73 -4.22
CA GLU A 679 14.48 28.03 -2.98
C GLU A 679 13.84 26.67 -3.28
N THR A 680 14.60 25.59 -3.05
CA THR A 680 14.24 24.26 -3.58
C THR A 680 14.23 23.20 -2.48
N THR A 681 13.20 22.34 -2.49
CA THR A 681 13.14 21.12 -1.65
C THR A 681 13.20 19.87 -2.52
N ILE A 682 13.96 18.87 -2.10
CA ILE A 682 14.19 17.62 -2.86
C ILE A 682 13.66 16.44 -2.06
N GLU A 683 12.90 15.58 -2.71
CA GLU A 683 12.37 14.32 -2.16
C GLU A 683 12.67 13.17 -3.12
N ILE A 684 13.12 12.02 -2.62
CA ILE A 684 13.37 10.83 -3.43
C ILE A 684 12.44 9.71 -2.99
N TYR A 685 11.78 9.06 -3.95
CA TYR A 685 10.86 7.95 -3.72
C TYR A 685 11.32 6.68 -4.44
N ASN A 686 11.02 5.51 -3.87
CA ASN A 686 11.17 4.24 -4.57
C ASN A 686 9.94 3.91 -5.44
N LEU A 687 9.98 2.79 -6.19
CA LEU A 687 8.88 2.35 -7.07
C LEU A 687 7.55 2.08 -6.36
N VAL A 688 7.55 1.82 -5.05
CA VAL A 688 6.32 1.59 -4.27
C VAL A 688 5.79 2.88 -3.61
N GLY A 689 6.42 4.03 -3.86
CA GLY A 689 6.00 5.34 -3.36
C GLY A 689 6.47 5.68 -1.95
N GLU A 690 7.41 4.92 -1.39
CA GLU A 690 8.03 5.20 -0.09
C GLU A 690 9.05 6.33 -0.22
N LEU A 691 9.04 7.27 0.73
CA LEU A 691 10.01 8.38 0.80
C LEU A 691 11.34 7.89 1.37
N ILE A 692 12.40 7.99 0.55
CA ILE A 692 13.75 7.51 0.83
C ILE A 692 14.67 8.62 1.34
N TYR A 693 14.53 9.82 0.78
CA TYR A 693 15.35 10.98 1.13
C TYR A 693 14.54 12.27 1.06
N THR A 694 14.83 13.22 1.95
CA THR A 694 14.34 14.61 1.86
C THR A 694 15.43 15.60 2.26
N SER A 695 15.53 16.72 1.55
CA SER A 695 16.43 17.81 1.91
C SER A 695 15.97 18.60 3.15
N GLY A 696 14.73 18.40 3.61
CA GLY A 696 14.15 19.12 4.74
C GLY A 696 13.71 20.54 4.37
N ASN A 697 14.43 21.56 4.84
CA ASN A 697 14.11 22.97 4.54
C ASN A 697 14.47 23.33 3.08
N PRO A 698 13.81 24.34 2.48
CA PRO A 698 14.22 24.88 1.18
C PRO A 698 15.67 25.36 1.23
N LEU A 699 16.41 25.00 0.18
CA LEU A 699 17.82 25.33 0.00
C LEU A 699 17.94 26.27 -1.19
N ASN A 700 18.62 27.40 -0.98
CA ASN A 700 18.85 28.42 -2.00
C ASN A 700 20.16 28.20 -2.76
N THR A 701 20.24 27.08 -3.48
CA THR A 701 21.43 26.69 -4.25
C THR A 701 21.04 26.18 -5.62
N GLN A 702 21.97 26.27 -6.56
CA GLN A 702 21.83 25.71 -7.90
C GLN A 702 22.35 24.27 -8.00
N PHE A 703 23.04 23.76 -6.99
CA PHE A 703 23.65 22.43 -7.03
C PHE A 703 23.47 21.68 -5.72
N PHE A 704 23.19 20.38 -5.83
CA PHE A 704 22.97 19.47 -4.71
C PHE A 704 23.69 18.15 -4.97
N THR A 705 24.27 17.57 -3.93
CA THR A 705 24.75 16.19 -3.92
C THR A 705 23.98 15.41 -2.87
N ILE A 706 23.44 14.25 -3.25
CA ILE A 706 22.61 13.38 -2.43
C ILE A 706 23.22 11.99 -2.45
N ASN A 707 23.35 11.37 -1.28
CA ASN A 707 23.81 9.99 -1.17
C ASN A 707 22.65 9.08 -0.69
N ILE A 708 22.31 8.09 -1.52
CA ILE A 708 21.38 6.98 -1.28
C ILE A 708 22.04 5.62 -1.56
N ASP A 709 23.36 5.51 -1.36
CA ASP A 709 24.16 4.28 -1.51
C ASP A 709 23.77 3.13 -0.57
N ASN A 710 22.91 3.37 0.41
CA ASN A 710 22.36 2.34 1.28
C ASN A 710 21.11 1.67 0.70
N GLN A 711 20.58 2.17 -0.43
CA GLN A 711 19.35 1.67 -1.05
C GLN A 711 19.62 0.58 -2.09
N PRO A 712 18.72 -0.40 -2.30
CA PRO A 712 18.92 -1.48 -3.27
C PRO A 712 18.94 -0.97 -4.73
N ASN A 713 19.53 -1.76 -5.63
CA ASN A 713 19.45 -1.51 -7.07
C ASN A 713 17.97 -1.45 -7.51
N GLY A 714 17.59 -0.44 -8.29
CA GLY A 714 16.19 -0.19 -8.63
C GLY A 714 15.93 1.19 -9.20
N ILE A 715 14.68 1.47 -9.59
CA ILE A 715 14.26 2.78 -10.10
C ILE A 715 13.77 3.65 -8.93
N TYR A 716 14.15 4.92 -8.95
CA TYR A 716 13.77 5.94 -8.00
C TYR A 716 13.25 7.18 -8.73
N PHE A 717 12.41 7.96 -8.06
CA PHE A 717 11.87 9.22 -8.57
C PHE A 717 12.30 10.37 -7.67
N ILE A 718 12.93 11.39 -8.24
CA ILE A 718 13.32 12.61 -7.54
C ILE A 718 12.28 13.68 -7.84
N ASN A 719 11.58 14.13 -6.80
CA ASN A 719 10.71 15.29 -6.84
C ASN A 719 11.50 16.52 -6.40
N ILE A 720 11.61 17.51 -7.27
CA ILE A 720 12.19 18.82 -6.97
C ILE A 720 11.06 19.85 -6.91
N LYS A 721 10.91 20.53 -5.77
CA LYS A 721 9.85 21.50 -5.49
C LYS A 721 10.41 22.92 -5.38
N SER A 722 9.93 23.85 -6.21
CA SER A 722 10.33 25.28 -6.20
C SER A 722 9.13 26.17 -6.57
N ASP A 723 8.87 27.25 -5.82
CA ASP A 723 7.90 28.33 -6.14
C ASP A 723 6.55 27.89 -6.76
N ASN A 724 5.95 26.80 -6.24
CA ASN A 724 4.72 26.11 -6.68
C ASN A 724 4.81 25.10 -7.84
N ASN A 725 5.99 24.85 -8.40
CA ASN A 725 6.20 23.79 -9.39
C ASN A 725 6.84 22.55 -8.76
N ILE A 726 6.40 21.37 -9.20
CA ILE A 726 7.01 20.08 -8.85
C ILE A 726 7.49 19.44 -10.15
N THR A 727 8.80 19.24 -10.24
CA THR A 727 9.42 18.53 -11.36
C THR A 727 9.87 17.16 -10.86
N THR A 728 9.44 16.10 -11.54
CA THR A 728 9.84 14.72 -11.21
C THR A 728 10.85 14.22 -12.24
N LYS A 729 12.01 13.76 -11.78
CA LYS A 729 13.03 13.11 -12.63
C LYS A 729 13.22 11.65 -12.20
N LYS A 730 13.29 10.75 -13.16
CA LYS A 730 13.53 9.31 -12.94
C LYS A 730 15.04 9.05 -12.85
N VAL A 731 15.46 8.25 -11.88
CA VAL A 731 16.85 7.82 -11.68
C VAL A 731 16.91 6.32 -11.48
N LEU A 732 17.90 5.66 -12.09
CA LEU A 732 18.20 4.25 -11.88
C LEU A 732 19.40 4.12 -10.92
N ILE A 733 19.25 3.36 -9.83
CA ILE A 733 20.38 2.91 -9.02
C ILE A 733 20.83 1.53 -9.50
N ALA A 734 22.09 1.43 -9.92
CA ALA A 734 22.74 0.23 -10.40
C ALA A 734 24.18 0.17 -9.87
N LYS A 735 24.37 -0.55 -8.77
CA LYS A 735 25.67 -0.86 -8.16
C LYS A 735 26.27 -2.13 -8.71
#